data_AF-A0A8S2RL35-F1
#
_entry.id   AF-A0A8S2RL35-F1
#
_cell.length_a   1.000
_cell.length_b   1.000
_cell.length_c   1.000
_cell.angle_alpha   90.00
_cell.angle_beta   90.00
_cell.angle_gamma   90.00
#
_symmetry.space_group_name_H-M   'P 1'
#
loop_
_entity.id
_entity.type
_entity.pdbx_description
1 polymer ?
#
loop_
_entity_poly.entity_id
_entity_poly.type
_entity_poly.pdbx_seq_one_letter_code
_entity_poly.pdbx_strand_id
1 'polypeptide(L)'
;YSLQQVDSYDDDDDNDTEEDQEQLSSMNMLKEMKILPLQHQSHLVSINDYLTTPIFFPLEKSAKYSKHLKILLQDLPTLDEQLFTYIEQVHPQRLDNIKRLLKNLGILEIRNIHDIYRQHILPTLKNDKEIWRFKSDSTLMSYFVCVFHYVYKDDPDKFDLKTFQTVIQVKTIDGKFHNPLKTVIHLTKAYGCDYSLEHLSHGQDYFTFIHDDYLKEFGQDLLQYKYKWLTFLKDLGIQEFLNIEQIDHKYSSIYELELTSWSHCQMDLLTAIGTDCECFTIKDYTCKEFDSLLDKAKDDQQYHSLCQNLLLLFNKLWRTITYYFDAQVHLTRNNKHLMIFKSTFSMKLKQREWIPATAIQRKNGNMRKEIQMKQSSDVYYLSQNNFFQQYFPHLDSNKIQLTEMELVTNILEFKQQIKQSDMLVLLLHWTSGIDIDKLQTMFDQTTTNDLIVPCPSSLLTAESPYDQCVDSCQNMSKIYKFIGSNYLSKFILWPLILIPSKTTLIGGQFVFPKDVYWSDSTNLLQKYSSLIKQSRHSLNFYYGNDVELQMLFLDTFHIDVLPSVQDYLPLIDYFIQLNELNKEQLIDLWKLFEIIIQMAFNNNDEKKLEIIDIFHSRSCIPCWSIDSISPNSINWVKVVDKPLISHDKDIAALFQDILFIIKLP
;
A
#
# COMPACT_ATOMS: atom_id res chain seq x y z
N TYR A 1 7.81 -89.78 73.13
CA TYR A 1 7.78 -88.47 73.81
C TYR A 1 6.84 -87.59 73.00
N SER A 2 5.72 -87.06 73.44
CA SER A 2 4.81 -87.15 74.60
C SER A 2 3.57 -86.35 74.12
N LEU A 3 2.33 -86.83 74.32
CA LEU A 3 1.24 -86.19 75.11
C LEU A 3 0.94 -84.72 74.71
N GLN A 4 -0.27 -84.19 74.48
CA GLN A 4 -1.66 -84.46 74.88
C GLN A 4 -2.52 -83.38 74.17
N GLN A 5 -3.68 -83.70 73.59
CA GLN A 5 -5.06 -83.41 74.09
C GLN A 5 -5.43 -81.91 74.28
N VAL A 6 -6.41 -81.38 73.49
CA VAL A 6 -7.85 -81.08 73.85
C VAL A 6 -7.97 -79.66 74.44
N ASP A 7 -8.77 -78.67 73.99
CA ASP A 7 -10.21 -78.50 73.66
C ASP A 7 -10.36 -77.32 72.64
N SER A 8 -11.11 -77.44 71.53
CA SER A 8 -12.52 -77.02 71.30
C SER A 8 -12.95 -75.63 71.83
N TYR A 9 -13.20 -74.69 70.92
CA TYR A 9 -14.43 -73.88 70.87
C TYR A 9 -14.69 -73.47 69.41
N ASP A 10 -15.82 -73.93 68.90
CA ASP A 10 -16.52 -73.39 67.74
C ASP A 10 -16.99 -71.96 68.05
N ASP A 11 -16.99 -71.08 67.04
CA ASP A 11 -18.20 -70.42 66.51
C ASP A 11 -17.86 -69.10 65.77
N ASP A 12 -18.44 -69.02 64.57
CA ASP A 12 -18.89 -67.83 63.83
C ASP A 12 -17.86 -66.82 63.27
N ASP A 13 -17.47 -66.99 62.00
CA ASP A 13 -17.16 -65.84 61.11
C ASP A 13 -17.13 -66.19 59.59
N ASP A 14 -17.90 -67.18 59.12
CA ASP A 14 -17.94 -67.57 57.67
C ASP A 14 -19.17 -67.03 56.91
N ASN A 15 -20.10 -66.31 57.55
CA ASN A 15 -21.31 -65.79 56.90
C ASN A 15 -21.11 -64.48 56.12
N ASP A 16 -20.01 -63.75 56.33
CA ASP A 16 -19.77 -62.48 55.62
C ASP A 16 -19.24 -62.72 54.18
N THR A 17 -18.69 -63.89 53.87
CA THR A 17 -18.13 -64.18 52.53
C THR A 17 -19.15 -64.67 51.50
N GLU A 18 -20.22 -65.35 51.91
CA GLU A 18 -21.27 -65.80 50.99
C GLU A 18 -22.23 -64.65 50.62
N GLU A 19 -22.58 -63.78 51.59
CA GLU A 19 -23.38 -62.58 51.31
C GLU A 19 -22.63 -61.60 50.38
N ASP A 20 -21.33 -61.41 50.58
CA ASP A 20 -20.51 -60.56 49.71
C ASP A 20 -20.34 -61.15 48.29
N GLN A 21 -20.23 -62.49 48.16
CA GLN A 21 -20.18 -63.16 46.87
C GLN A 21 -21.54 -63.19 46.16
N GLU A 22 -22.65 -63.37 46.89
CA GLU A 22 -24.00 -63.24 46.34
C GLU A 22 -24.32 -61.80 45.95
N GLN A 23 -23.87 -60.81 46.71
CA GLN A 23 -23.98 -59.39 46.34
C GLN A 23 -23.15 -59.07 45.11
N LEU A 24 -21.92 -59.58 44.99
CA LEU A 24 -21.08 -59.40 43.80
C LEU A 24 -21.68 -60.09 42.57
N SER A 25 -22.22 -61.29 42.74
CA SER A 25 -22.92 -62.07 41.71
C SER A 25 -24.22 -61.38 41.26
N SER A 26 -25.05 -60.95 42.22
CA SER A 26 -26.28 -60.17 41.97
C SER A 26 -25.98 -58.83 41.32
N MET A 27 -24.89 -58.17 41.69
CA MET A 27 -24.45 -56.90 41.08
C MET A 27 -23.94 -57.13 39.65
N ASN A 28 -23.32 -58.27 39.36
CA ASN A 28 -22.95 -58.66 37.99
C ASN A 28 -24.19 -59.05 37.17
N MET A 29 -25.17 -59.75 37.75
CA MET A 29 -26.46 -60.00 37.09
C MET A 29 -27.28 -58.73 36.85
N LEU A 30 -27.24 -57.75 37.76
CA LEU A 30 -27.87 -56.43 37.59
C LEU A 30 -27.19 -55.61 36.48
N LYS A 31 -25.87 -55.76 36.27
CA LYS A 31 -25.19 -55.23 35.08
C LYS A 31 -25.67 -55.90 33.78
N GLU A 32 -26.08 -57.15 33.86
CA GLU A 32 -26.63 -57.92 32.71
C GLU A 32 -28.14 -57.68 32.49
N MET A 33 -28.90 -57.27 33.52
CA MET A 33 -30.31 -56.89 33.41
C MET A 33 -30.45 -55.55 32.70
N LYS A 34 -30.84 -55.67 31.43
CA LYS A 34 -31.01 -54.56 30.49
C LYS A 34 -32.21 -53.71 30.92
N ILE A 35 -31.96 -52.41 31.09
CA ILE A 35 -32.83 -51.25 30.81
C ILE A 35 -33.06 -50.33 32.02
N LEU A 36 -32.65 -49.06 31.88
CA LEU A 36 -33.10 -47.96 32.74
C LEU A 36 -33.90 -46.93 31.91
N PRO A 37 -35.04 -46.41 32.41
CA PRO A 37 -35.78 -45.35 31.75
C PRO A 37 -35.02 -44.02 31.88
N LEU A 38 -34.75 -43.37 30.74
CA LEU A 38 -34.17 -42.03 30.67
C LEU A 38 -35.27 -40.99 30.46
N GLN A 39 -35.05 -39.79 30.99
CA GLN A 39 -36.03 -38.69 31.00
C GLN A 39 -36.54 -38.26 29.60
N HIS A 40 -35.77 -38.54 28.54
CA HIS A 40 -36.03 -38.02 27.18
C HIS A 40 -36.07 -39.09 26.08
N GLN A 41 -36.08 -40.39 26.42
CA GLN A 41 -36.19 -41.45 25.41
C GLN A 41 -37.44 -42.30 25.64
N SER A 42 -38.24 -42.47 24.58
CA SER A 42 -39.35 -43.44 24.52
C SER A 42 -38.88 -44.90 24.51
N HIS A 43 -37.55 -45.11 24.56
CA HIS A 43 -36.91 -46.40 24.49
C HIS A 43 -35.98 -46.61 25.67
N LEU A 44 -35.89 -47.89 25.98
CA LEU A 44 -35.24 -48.52 27.09
C LEU A 44 -33.77 -48.80 26.70
N VAL A 45 -32.78 -48.12 27.32
CA VAL A 45 -31.36 -48.20 26.88
C VAL A 45 -30.57 -49.24 27.67
N SER A 46 -29.84 -50.10 26.96
CA SER A 46 -29.07 -51.24 27.50
C SER A 46 -27.72 -50.81 28.11
N ILE A 47 -27.38 -51.34 29.30
CA ILE A 47 -26.13 -51.06 30.07
C ILE A 47 -24.85 -51.19 29.22
N ASN A 48 -24.83 -52.01 28.16
CA ASN A 48 -23.67 -52.13 27.28
C ASN A 48 -23.38 -50.91 26.38
N ASP A 49 -24.37 -50.03 26.11
CA ASP A 49 -24.12 -48.75 25.44
C ASP A 49 -23.44 -47.73 26.39
N TYR A 50 -23.38 -48.05 27.69
CA TYR A 50 -22.96 -47.15 28.78
C TYR A 50 -21.44 -47.06 28.90
N LEU A 51 -20.69 -47.94 28.25
CA LEU A 51 -19.24 -47.79 28.10
C LEU A 51 -18.87 -46.59 27.22
N THR A 52 -19.83 -45.98 26.51
CA THR A 52 -19.58 -44.88 25.57
C THR A 52 -20.26 -43.55 25.92
N THR A 53 -21.27 -43.55 26.80
CA THR A 53 -22.02 -42.33 27.18
C THR A 53 -22.38 -42.37 28.68
N PRO A 54 -21.90 -41.42 29.50
CA PRO A 54 -22.20 -41.40 30.93
C PRO A 54 -23.66 -41.01 31.19
N ILE A 55 -24.32 -41.68 32.13
CA ILE A 55 -25.69 -41.39 32.58
C ILE A 55 -25.63 -40.68 33.92
N PHE A 56 -26.53 -39.72 34.12
CA PHE A 56 -26.57 -38.87 35.30
C PHE A 56 -27.83 -39.09 36.16
N PHE A 57 -27.71 -38.84 37.46
CA PHE A 57 -28.88 -38.68 38.32
C PHE A 57 -29.66 -37.40 37.93
N PRO A 58 -31.00 -37.39 38.08
CA PRO A 58 -31.80 -36.20 37.85
C PRO A 58 -31.45 -35.11 38.88
N LEU A 59 -31.67 -33.86 38.46
CA LEU A 59 -31.25 -32.68 39.21
C LEU A 59 -32.32 -32.21 40.20
N GLU A 60 -31.89 -31.46 41.22
CA GLU A 60 -32.82 -30.84 42.15
C GLU A 60 -33.69 -29.77 41.47
N LYS A 61 -35.01 -29.97 41.51
CA LYS A 61 -36.02 -29.05 40.94
C LYS A 61 -36.07 -27.66 41.57
N SER A 62 -35.53 -27.52 42.78
CA SER A 62 -35.56 -26.29 43.58
C SER A 62 -34.60 -25.22 43.05
N ALA A 63 -33.61 -25.58 42.23
CA ALA A 63 -32.58 -24.67 41.76
C ALA A 63 -33.03 -23.85 40.53
N LYS A 64 -32.90 -22.53 40.62
CA LYS A 64 -33.09 -21.62 39.48
C LYS A 64 -31.84 -21.63 38.61
N TYR A 65 -31.88 -22.40 37.52
CA TYR A 65 -30.80 -22.43 36.52
C TYR A 65 -30.92 -21.33 35.47
N SER A 66 -29.78 -20.86 34.95
CA SER A 66 -29.72 -19.99 33.76
C SER A 66 -30.23 -20.74 32.51
N LYS A 67 -30.56 -20.01 31.44
CA LYS A 67 -31.18 -20.60 30.24
C LYS A 67 -30.26 -21.62 29.55
N HIS A 68 -28.98 -21.33 29.33
CA HIS A 68 -28.03 -22.32 28.79
C HIS A 68 -27.82 -23.53 29.70
N LEU A 69 -27.83 -23.35 31.03
CA LEU A 69 -27.81 -24.49 31.94
C LEU A 69 -29.06 -25.35 31.75
N LYS A 70 -30.28 -24.78 31.69
CA LYS A 70 -31.50 -25.56 31.40
C LYS A 70 -31.39 -26.37 30.11
N ILE A 71 -30.85 -25.77 29.04
CA ILE A 71 -30.65 -26.46 27.76
C ILE A 71 -29.62 -27.59 27.90
N LEU A 72 -28.50 -27.34 28.57
CA LEU A 72 -27.49 -28.36 28.87
C LEU A 72 -28.09 -29.51 29.67
N LEU A 73 -28.87 -29.21 30.71
CA LEU A 73 -29.49 -30.20 31.58
C LEU A 73 -30.56 -31.04 30.84
N GLN A 74 -31.26 -30.46 29.87
CA GLN A 74 -32.18 -31.19 28.98
C GLN A 74 -31.46 -32.10 27.99
N ASP A 75 -30.20 -31.81 27.65
CA ASP A 75 -29.40 -32.66 26.77
C ASP A 75 -28.74 -33.83 27.52
N LEU A 76 -28.56 -33.71 28.84
CA LEU A 76 -27.94 -34.77 29.63
C LEU A 76 -28.80 -36.03 29.63
N PRO A 77 -28.19 -37.22 29.46
CA PRO A 77 -28.88 -38.49 29.66
C PRO A 77 -29.11 -38.71 31.17
N THR A 78 -30.22 -38.19 31.68
CA THR A 78 -30.63 -38.32 33.08
C THR A 78 -31.64 -39.45 33.25
N LEU A 79 -31.58 -40.13 34.39
CA LEU A 79 -32.62 -41.09 34.78
C LEU A 79 -33.97 -40.40 34.97
N ASP A 80 -35.04 -41.10 34.60
CA ASP A 80 -36.40 -40.60 34.80
C ASP A 80 -36.70 -40.41 36.30
N GLU A 81 -37.08 -39.19 36.68
CA GLU A 81 -37.48 -38.83 38.05
C GLU A 81 -38.70 -39.60 38.55
N GLN A 82 -39.57 -40.06 37.64
CA GLN A 82 -40.73 -40.87 37.99
C GLN A 82 -40.30 -42.20 38.63
N LEU A 83 -39.13 -42.72 38.25
CA LEU A 83 -38.54 -43.90 38.87
C LEU A 83 -38.29 -43.66 40.37
N PHE A 84 -37.63 -42.56 40.71
CA PHE A 84 -37.33 -42.24 42.10
C PHE A 84 -38.58 -41.89 42.90
N THR A 85 -39.52 -41.17 42.28
CA THR A 85 -40.81 -40.83 42.90
C THR A 85 -41.61 -42.10 43.23
N TYR A 86 -41.63 -43.07 42.32
CA TYR A 86 -42.29 -44.36 42.55
C TYR A 86 -41.61 -45.15 43.67
N ILE A 87 -40.27 -45.23 43.66
CA ILE A 87 -39.50 -45.95 44.69
C ILE A 87 -39.69 -45.30 46.06
N GLU A 88 -39.71 -43.98 46.13
CA GLU A 88 -39.94 -43.23 47.37
C GLU A 88 -41.36 -43.47 47.92
N GLN A 89 -42.37 -43.53 47.05
CA GLN A 89 -43.76 -43.79 47.44
C GLN A 89 -44.00 -45.24 47.89
N VAL A 90 -43.41 -46.21 47.19
CA VAL A 90 -43.69 -47.64 47.41
C VAL A 90 -42.71 -48.28 48.40
N HIS A 91 -41.45 -47.85 48.41
CA HIS A 91 -40.36 -48.43 49.21
C HIS A 91 -39.40 -47.37 49.78
N PRO A 92 -39.87 -46.45 50.66
CA PRO A 92 -39.08 -45.31 51.13
C PRO A 92 -37.77 -45.72 51.84
N GLN A 93 -37.79 -46.81 52.60
CA GLN A 93 -36.60 -47.30 53.32
C GLN A 93 -35.52 -47.91 52.40
N ARG A 94 -35.83 -48.19 51.13
CA ARG A 94 -34.89 -48.80 50.17
C ARG A 94 -34.31 -47.79 49.18
N LEU A 95 -34.78 -46.55 49.19
CA LEU A 95 -34.36 -45.50 48.25
C LEU A 95 -32.84 -45.26 48.29
N ASP A 96 -32.26 -45.18 49.49
CA ASP A 96 -30.81 -44.95 49.65
C ASP A 96 -29.98 -46.15 49.21
N ASN A 97 -30.44 -47.38 49.46
CA ASN A 97 -29.76 -48.58 49.00
C ASN A 97 -29.79 -48.68 47.46
N ILE A 98 -30.92 -48.32 46.84
CA ILE A 98 -31.04 -48.28 45.37
C ILE A 98 -30.17 -47.19 44.77
N LYS A 99 -30.10 -45.99 45.38
CA LYS A 99 -29.17 -44.94 44.94
C LYS A 99 -27.71 -45.39 45.04
N ARG A 100 -27.31 -46.10 46.11
CA ARG A 100 -25.96 -46.67 46.24
C ARG A 100 -25.67 -47.71 45.17
N LEU A 101 -26.63 -48.60 44.90
CA LEU A 101 -26.50 -49.60 43.83
C LEU A 101 -26.32 -48.94 42.46
N LEU A 102 -27.14 -47.93 42.12
CA LEU A 102 -27.03 -47.19 40.86
C LEU A 102 -25.68 -46.47 40.73
N LYS A 103 -25.14 -45.92 41.82
CA LYS A 103 -23.76 -45.37 41.85
C LYS A 103 -22.71 -46.45 41.57
N ASN A 104 -22.85 -47.63 42.16
CA ASN A 104 -21.95 -48.76 41.92
C ASN A 104 -22.03 -49.31 40.49
N LEU A 105 -23.16 -49.11 39.81
CA LEU A 105 -23.37 -49.44 38.39
C LEU A 105 -22.79 -48.39 37.43
N GLY A 106 -22.20 -47.29 37.94
CA GLY A 106 -21.53 -46.26 37.13
C GLY A 106 -22.40 -45.06 36.76
N ILE A 107 -23.59 -44.91 37.35
CA ILE A 107 -24.41 -43.70 37.17
C ILE A 107 -23.82 -42.57 38.00
N LEU A 108 -23.62 -41.43 37.35
CA LEU A 108 -22.87 -40.31 37.87
C LEU A 108 -23.80 -39.31 38.56
N GLU A 109 -23.40 -38.91 39.76
CA GLU A 109 -24.06 -37.83 40.48
C GLU A 109 -23.48 -36.50 40.00
N ILE A 110 -24.33 -35.58 39.54
CA ILE A 110 -23.89 -34.26 39.10
C ILE A 110 -23.51 -33.46 40.35
N ARG A 111 -22.22 -33.42 40.69
CA ARG A 111 -21.72 -32.66 41.86
C ARG A 111 -21.40 -31.22 41.52
N ASN A 112 -20.90 -30.97 40.32
CA ASN A 112 -20.63 -29.63 39.80
C ASN A 112 -20.60 -29.62 38.26
N ILE A 113 -20.47 -28.43 37.68
CA ILE A 113 -20.42 -28.24 36.22
C ILE A 113 -19.12 -28.76 35.59
N HIS A 114 -18.02 -28.87 36.35
CA HIS A 114 -16.76 -29.45 35.84
C HIS A 114 -16.90 -30.94 35.51
N ASP A 115 -17.69 -31.68 36.29
CA ASP A 115 -17.98 -33.10 36.02
C ASP A 115 -18.78 -33.23 34.71
N ILE A 116 -19.77 -32.35 34.51
CA ILE A 116 -20.55 -32.29 33.26
C ILE A 116 -19.64 -31.97 32.07
N TYR A 117 -18.70 -31.04 32.22
CA TYR A 117 -17.73 -30.72 31.18
C TYR A 117 -16.87 -31.94 30.81
N ARG A 118 -16.27 -32.61 31.81
CA ARG A 118 -15.36 -33.74 31.59
C ARG A 118 -16.04 -34.99 31.07
N GLN A 119 -17.25 -35.27 31.55
CA GLN A 119 -17.95 -36.53 31.29
C GLN A 119 -18.92 -36.41 30.11
N HIS A 120 -19.52 -35.24 29.86
CA HIS A 120 -20.52 -35.07 28.79
C HIS A 120 -20.06 -34.16 27.65
N ILE A 121 -19.73 -32.89 27.95
CA ILE A 121 -19.47 -31.88 26.91
C ILE A 121 -18.23 -32.25 26.10
N LEU A 122 -17.09 -32.47 26.77
CA LEU A 122 -15.83 -32.73 26.09
C LEU A 122 -15.88 -34.04 25.27
N PRO A 123 -16.40 -35.17 25.78
CA PRO A 123 -16.57 -36.39 24.97
C PRO A 123 -17.53 -36.19 23.79
N THR A 124 -18.63 -35.45 23.96
CA THR A 124 -19.58 -35.17 22.86
C THR A 124 -18.91 -34.39 21.72
N LEU A 125 -18.04 -33.43 22.05
CA LEU A 125 -17.29 -32.64 21.07
C LEU A 125 -16.14 -33.43 20.43
N LYS A 126 -15.47 -34.30 21.20
CA LYS A 126 -14.31 -35.08 20.74
C LYS A 126 -14.69 -36.29 19.88
N ASN A 127 -15.90 -36.83 20.04
CA ASN A 127 -16.25 -38.15 19.51
C ASN A 127 -16.00 -38.30 18.00
N ASP A 128 -15.27 -39.35 17.62
CA ASP A 128 -14.95 -39.70 16.22
C ASP A 128 -16.19 -39.92 15.33
N LYS A 129 -17.37 -40.14 15.95
CA LYS A 129 -18.66 -40.29 15.26
C LYS A 129 -19.39 -38.97 14.97
N GLU A 130 -18.78 -37.82 15.27
CA GLU A 130 -19.35 -36.47 15.04
C GLU A 130 -20.72 -36.24 15.68
N ILE A 131 -20.94 -36.80 16.88
CA ILE A 131 -22.24 -36.72 17.61
C ILE A 131 -22.73 -35.28 17.75
N TRP A 132 -21.81 -34.32 17.94
CA TRP A 132 -22.12 -32.90 18.02
C TRP A 132 -22.92 -32.38 16.82
N ARG A 133 -22.79 -32.97 15.62
CA ARG A 133 -23.54 -32.56 14.42
C ARG A 133 -25.04 -32.83 14.51
N PHE A 134 -25.47 -33.75 15.37
CA PHE A 134 -26.88 -34.05 15.60
C PHE A 134 -27.49 -33.21 16.72
N LYS A 135 -26.68 -32.40 17.41
CA LYS A 135 -27.14 -31.49 18.46
C LYS A 135 -27.71 -30.22 17.82
N SER A 136 -28.70 -29.63 18.47
CA SER A 136 -29.23 -28.33 18.03
C SER A 136 -28.21 -27.22 18.27
N ASP A 137 -28.32 -26.14 17.48
CA ASP A 137 -27.55 -24.91 17.67
C ASP A 137 -27.59 -24.42 19.12
N SER A 138 -28.77 -24.44 19.73
CA SER A 138 -28.96 -23.96 21.10
C SER A 138 -28.16 -24.79 22.11
N THR A 139 -28.05 -26.11 21.89
CA THR A 139 -27.26 -27.00 22.77
C THR A 139 -25.76 -26.74 22.62
N LEU A 140 -25.25 -26.68 21.40
CA LEU A 140 -23.82 -26.41 21.16
C LEU A 140 -23.41 -25.03 21.67
N MET A 141 -24.26 -24.03 21.47
CA MET A 141 -24.03 -22.70 22.03
C MET A 141 -24.03 -22.72 23.56
N SER A 142 -24.95 -23.46 24.17
CA SER A 142 -25.01 -23.61 25.62
C SER A 142 -23.76 -24.28 26.18
N TYR A 143 -23.18 -25.26 25.48
CA TYR A 143 -21.91 -25.88 25.87
C TYR A 143 -20.79 -24.85 25.95
N PHE A 144 -20.66 -24.04 24.90
CA PHE A 144 -19.64 -23.00 24.82
C PHE A 144 -19.77 -21.98 25.96
N VAL A 145 -20.98 -21.45 26.19
CA VAL A 145 -21.21 -20.48 27.26
C VAL A 145 -21.00 -21.09 28.64
N CYS A 146 -21.39 -22.36 28.85
CA CYS A 146 -21.17 -23.04 30.12
C CYS A 146 -19.68 -23.23 30.41
N VAL A 147 -18.89 -23.64 29.42
CA VAL A 147 -17.44 -23.77 29.56
C VAL A 147 -16.80 -22.43 29.88
N PHE A 148 -17.16 -21.37 29.16
CA PHE A 148 -16.68 -20.03 29.48
C PHE A 148 -17.04 -19.64 30.92
N HIS A 149 -18.33 -19.66 31.26
CA HIS A 149 -18.85 -19.04 32.48
C HIS A 149 -18.47 -19.80 33.75
N TYR A 150 -18.45 -21.13 33.71
CA TYR A 150 -18.32 -21.97 34.91
C TYR A 150 -17.02 -22.77 34.96
N VAL A 151 -16.27 -22.88 33.86
CA VAL A 151 -15.03 -23.67 33.83
C VAL A 151 -13.81 -22.77 33.65
N TYR A 152 -13.83 -21.85 32.69
CA TYR A 152 -12.68 -21.01 32.35
C TYR A 152 -12.62 -19.71 33.17
N LYS A 153 -13.74 -18.98 33.28
CA LYS A 153 -13.81 -17.60 33.81
C LYS A 153 -13.17 -17.40 35.19
N ASP A 154 -13.27 -18.40 36.07
CA ASP A 154 -12.85 -18.32 37.47
C ASP A 154 -11.45 -18.91 37.70
N ASP A 155 -11.00 -19.86 36.86
CA ASP A 155 -9.68 -20.49 36.96
C ASP A 155 -9.10 -20.85 35.58
N PRO A 156 -8.64 -19.86 34.78
CA PRO A 156 -8.14 -20.07 33.43
C PRO A 156 -6.92 -21.00 33.37
N ASP A 157 -6.03 -20.93 34.38
CA ASP A 157 -4.76 -21.65 34.39
C ASP A 157 -4.93 -23.17 34.53
N LYS A 158 -6.01 -23.62 35.19
CA LYS A 158 -6.33 -25.05 35.33
C LYS A 158 -7.16 -25.61 34.19
N PHE A 159 -7.66 -24.75 33.29
CA PHE A 159 -8.43 -25.19 32.16
C PHE A 159 -7.52 -25.82 31.10
N ASP A 160 -7.83 -27.05 30.67
CA ASP A 160 -7.12 -27.70 29.57
C ASP A 160 -7.56 -27.10 28.21
N LEU A 161 -7.08 -25.89 27.98
CA LEU A 161 -7.37 -25.09 26.79
C LEU A 161 -6.96 -25.82 25.52
N LYS A 162 -5.79 -26.47 25.51
CA LYS A 162 -5.26 -27.17 24.32
C LYS A 162 -6.20 -28.28 23.86
N THR A 163 -6.64 -29.13 24.77
CA THR A 163 -7.59 -30.19 24.43
C THR A 163 -8.91 -29.60 23.95
N PHE A 164 -9.41 -28.55 24.61
CA PHE A 164 -10.67 -27.93 24.22
C PHE A 164 -10.62 -27.25 22.83
N GLN A 165 -9.55 -26.53 22.52
CA GLN A 165 -9.34 -25.89 21.20
C GLN A 165 -9.45 -26.91 20.05
N THR A 166 -8.92 -28.13 20.23
CA THR A 166 -8.94 -29.17 19.17
C THR A 166 -10.33 -29.68 18.81
N VAL A 167 -11.31 -29.51 19.70
CA VAL A 167 -12.65 -30.10 19.55
C VAL A 167 -13.77 -29.06 19.46
N ILE A 168 -13.57 -27.86 20.00
CA ILE A 168 -14.64 -26.87 20.10
C ILE A 168 -15.14 -26.43 18.73
N GLN A 169 -16.45 -26.27 18.62
CA GLN A 169 -17.12 -25.72 17.45
C GLN A 169 -17.80 -24.42 17.84
N VAL A 170 -17.49 -23.35 17.13
CA VAL A 170 -17.99 -21.99 17.37
C VAL A 170 -18.91 -21.59 16.23
N LYS A 171 -20.07 -21.05 16.57
CA LYS A 171 -21.07 -20.54 15.65
C LYS A 171 -20.59 -19.21 15.08
N THR A 172 -20.66 -19.09 13.78
CA THR A 172 -20.27 -17.91 13.02
C THR A 172 -21.49 -17.20 12.44
N ILE A 173 -21.32 -15.98 11.92
CA ILE A 173 -22.41 -15.15 11.37
C ILE A 173 -23.10 -15.81 10.16
N ASP A 174 -22.39 -16.65 9.41
CA ASP A 174 -22.96 -17.46 8.31
C ASP A 174 -23.93 -18.58 8.80
N GLY A 175 -24.13 -18.69 10.12
CA GLY A 175 -25.00 -19.68 10.76
C GLY A 175 -24.37 -21.06 10.93
N LYS A 176 -23.12 -21.26 10.50
CA LYS A 176 -22.42 -22.56 10.59
C LYS A 176 -21.56 -22.64 11.84
N PHE A 177 -21.11 -23.85 12.14
CA PHE A 177 -20.20 -24.14 13.24
C PHE A 177 -18.83 -24.52 12.69
N HIS A 178 -17.80 -23.85 13.18
CA HIS A 178 -16.43 -24.00 12.72
C HIS A 178 -15.47 -24.12 13.90
N ASN A 179 -14.36 -24.83 13.70
CA ASN A 179 -13.32 -24.95 14.72
C ASN A 179 -12.26 -23.84 14.54
N PRO A 180 -12.02 -22.99 15.56
CA PRO A 180 -11.06 -21.88 15.46
C PRO A 180 -9.60 -22.27 15.13
N LEU A 181 -9.17 -23.51 15.41
CA LEU A 181 -7.83 -23.98 15.03
C LEU A 181 -7.75 -24.36 13.54
N LYS A 182 -8.88 -24.69 12.90
CA LYS A 182 -8.92 -25.15 11.50
C LYS A 182 -9.31 -24.04 10.54
N THR A 183 -10.14 -23.11 10.98
CA THR A 183 -10.63 -21.99 10.20
C THR A 183 -10.42 -20.70 10.96
N VAL A 184 -9.93 -19.68 10.26
CA VAL A 184 -9.72 -18.36 10.86
C VAL A 184 -11.09 -17.72 11.13
N ILE A 185 -11.33 -17.39 12.39
CA ILE A 185 -12.55 -16.72 12.83
C ILE A 185 -12.14 -15.40 13.49
N HIS A 186 -12.87 -14.33 13.18
CA HIS A 186 -12.63 -12.98 13.66
C HIS A 186 -13.65 -12.56 14.71
N LEU A 187 -13.21 -11.72 15.64
CA LEU A 187 -14.07 -11.11 16.64
C LEU A 187 -14.89 -9.97 16.06
N THR A 188 -16.17 -9.89 16.46
CA THR A 188 -17.02 -8.73 16.18
C THR A 188 -16.79 -7.63 17.23
N LYS A 189 -17.32 -6.43 16.97
CA LYS A 189 -17.26 -5.33 17.95
C LYS A 189 -18.07 -5.64 19.22
N ALA A 190 -19.05 -6.52 19.15
CA ALA A 190 -19.88 -6.88 20.30
C ALA A 190 -19.06 -7.46 21.46
N TYR A 191 -17.99 -8.21 21.15
CA TYR A 191 -17.04 -8.76 22.13
C TYR A 191 -16.01 -7.74 22.64
N GLY A 192 -16.06 -6.50 22.16
CA GLY A 192 -15.14 -5.44 22.56
C GLY A 192 -13.83 -5.38 21.81
N CYS A 193 -13.78 -6.01 20.63
CA CYS A 193 -12.71 -5.77 19.69
C CYS A 193 -12.83 -4.36 19.10
N ASP A 194 -11.93 -3.45 19.50
CA ASP A 194 -11.86 -2.08 18.99
C ASP A 194 -11.40 -1.98 17.52
N TYR A 195 -10.86 -3.09 17.01
CA TYR A 195 -10.16 -3.20 15.73
C TYR A 195 -10.86 -4.15 14.76
N SER A 196 -12.10 -4.54 15.07
CA SER A 196 -12.83 -5.55 14.32
C SER A 196 -12.85 -5.25 12.81
N LEU A 197 -12.51 -6.27 12.02
CA LEU A 197 -12.56 -6.23 10.55
C LEU A 197 -14.00 -6.11 10.01
N GLU A 198 -15.00 -6.29 10.86
CA GLU A 198 -16.42 -6.18 10.53
C GLU A 198 -16.81 -4.78 10.03
N HIS A 199 -16.09 -3.74 10.47
CA HIS A 199 -16.33 -2.36 10.05
C HIS A 199 -15.81 -2.03 8.66
N LEU A 200 -14.98 -2.89 8.09
CA LEU A 200 -14.51 -2.71 6.73
C LEU A 200 -15.69 -2.98 5.79
N SER A 201 -15.94 -2.07 4.83
CA SER A 201 -16.97 -2.30 3.82
C SER A 201 -16.71 -3.62 3.08
N HIS A 202 -17.72 -4.48 2.98
CA HIS A 202 -17.60 -5.86 2.46
C HIS A 202 -16.74 -6.82 3.32
N GLY A 203 -16.37 -6.41 4.54
CA GLY A 203 -15.62 -7.25 5.48
C GLY A 203 -16.37 -8.53 5.84
N GLN A 204 -17.69 -8.45 6.06
CA GLN A 204 -18.56 -9.60 6.34
C GLN A 204 -18.67 -10.60 5.19
N ASP A 205 -18.41 -10.17 3.95
CA ASP A 205 -18.44 -11.05 2.77
C ASP A 205 -17.14 -11.86 2.64
N TYR A 206 -16.03 -11.33 3.14
CA TYR A 206 -14.71 -11.93 3.00
C TYR A 206 -14.22 -12.65 4.27
N PHE A 207 -14.39 -12.05 5.44
CA PHE A 207 -13.94 -12.59 6.72
C PHE A 207 -15.07 -13.35 7.42
N THR A 208 -14.71 -14.42 8.11
CA THR A 208 -15.66 -15.19 8.94
C THR A 208 -15.64 -14.65 10.37
N PHE A 209 -16.80 -14.24 10.88
CA PHE A 209 -16.92 -13.67 12.23
C PHE A 209 -17.67 -14.60 13.18
N ILE A 210 -17.30 -14.56 14.46
CA ILE A 210 -18.07 -15.20 15.53
C ILE A 210 -19.48 -14.58 15.63
N HIS A 211 -20.50 -15.38 15.90
CA HIS A 211 -21.86 -14.89 16.07
C HIS A 211 -22.03 -14.18 17.42
N ASP A 212 -22.80 -13.09 17.48
CA ASP A 212 -23.03 -12.34 18.73
C ASP A 212 -24.01 -13.02 19.72
N ASP A 213 -24.58 -14.18 19.37
CA ASP A 213 -25.66 -14.80 20.14
C ASP A 213 -25.18 -15.35 21.48
N TYR A 214 -23.87 -15.60 21.63
CA TYR A 214 -23.26 -16.00 22.89
C TYR A 214 -23.34 -14.91 23.97
N LEU A 215 -23.50 -13.65 23.56
CA LEU A 215 -23.54 -12.50 24.49
C LEU A 215 -24.93 -12.21 25.04
N LYS A 216 -25.99 -12.72 24.39
CA LYS A 216 -27.39 -12.41 24.72
C LYS A 216 -27.75 -12.71 26.18
N GLU A 217 -27.11 -13.68 26.82
CA GLU A 217 -27.40 -14.05 28.21
C GLU A 217 -26.82 -13.11 29.25
N PHE A 218 -25.80 -12.33 28.90
CA PHE A 218 -25.13 -11.46 29.85
C PHE A 218 -25.82 -10.12 30.00
N GLY A 219 -26.72 -9.74 29.10
CA GLY A 219 -27.57 -8.55 29.23
C GLY A 219 -26.82 -7.32 29.76
N GLN A 220 -27.17 -6.88 30.98
CA GLN A 220 -26.55 -5.74 31.66
C GLN A 220 -25.13 -6.03 32.20
N ASP A 221 -24.81 -7.29 32.52
CA ASP A 221 -23.51 -7.73 33.04
C ASP A 221 -22.45 -7.89 31.94
N LEU A 222 -22.83 -7.75 30.67
CA LEU A 222 -21.93 -7.91 29.52
C LEU A 222 -20.67 -7.05 29.64
N LEU A 223 -20.81 -5.82 30.13
CA LEU A 223 -19.68 -4.90 30.31
C LEU A 223 -18.64 -5.44 31.31
N GLN A 224 -19.08 -6.11 32.38
CA GLN A 224 -18.20 -6.71 33.38
C GLN A 224 -17.40 -7.89 32.80
N TYR A 225 -17.98 -8.62 31.85
CA TYR A 225 -17.39 -9.84 31.29
C TYR A 225 -16.68 -9.62 29.96
N LYS A 226 -16.74 -8.43 29.38
CA LYS A 226 -16.20 -8.12 28.05
C LYS A 226 -14.73 -8.50 27.90
N TYR A 227 -13.87 -8.10 28.86
CA TYR A 227 -12.44 -8.41 28.84
C TYR A 227 -12.17 -9.92 29.02
N LYS A 228 -12.94 -10.60 29.87
CA LYS A 228 -12.82 -12.04 30.07
C LYS A 228 -13.20 -12.81 28.82
N TRP A 229 -14.27 -12.41 28.15
CA TRP A 229 -14.67 -12.95 26.85
C TRP A 229 -13.59 -12.73 25.80
N LEU A 230 -13.08 -11.50 25.69
CA LEU A 230 -12.02 -11.17 24.75
C LEU A 230 -10.79 -12.06 24.95
N THR A 231 -10.35 -12.24 26.20
CA THR A 231 -9.22 -13.10 26.56
C THR A 231 -9.50 -14.57 26.23
N PHE A 232 -10.67 -15.09 26.62
CA PHE A 232 -11.06 -16.47 26.32
C PHE A 232 -11.08 -16.76 24.82
N LEU A 233 -11.65 -15.85 24.02
CA LEU A 233 -11.77 -16.06 22.57
C LEU A 233 -10.41 -15.96 21.87
N LYS A 234 -9.54 -15.05 22.30
CA LYS A 234 -8.13 -15.01 21.87
C LYS A 234 -7.39 -16.30 22.19
N ASP A 235 -7.55 -16.76 23.42
CA ASP A 235 -6.96 -18.01 23.89
C ASP A 235 -7.47 -19.18 23.06
N LEU A 236 -8.70 -19.16 22.53
CA LEU A 236 -9.19 -20.17 21.60
C LEU A 236 -8.63 -20.08 20.17
N GLY A 237 -7.91 -19.02 19.83
CA GLY A 237 -7.37 -18.76 18.48
C GLY A 237 -8.28 -17.90 17.60
N ILE A 238 -9.32 -17.26 18.16
CA ILE A 238 -10.16 -16.30 17.43
C ILE A 238 -9.43 -14.95 17.38
N GLN A 239 -9.36 -14.37 16.18
CA GLN A 239 -8.50 -13.23 15.87
C GLN A 239 -9.19 -11.89 16.11
N GLU A 240 -8.46 -10.90 16.61
CA GLU A 240 -8.93 -9.49 16.69
C GLU A 240 -8.68 -8.70 15.40
N PHE A 241 -7.73 -9.17 14.60
CA PHE A 241 -7.19 -8.52 13.43
C PHE A 241 -6.88 -9.58 12.36
N LEU A 242 -6.14 -9.23 11.31
CA LEU A 242 -5.61 -10.21 10.37
C LEU A 242 -4.81 -11.30 11.10
N ASN A 243 -4.97 -12.56 10.68
CA ASN A 243 -4.19 -13.69 11.15
C ASN A 243 -2.75 -13.56 10.64
N ILE A 244 -1.89 -12.97 11.47
CA ILE A 244 -0.46 -12.84 11.24
C ILE A 244 0.26 -13.94 12.02
N GLU A 245 0.82 -14.90 11.31
CA GLU A 245 1.50 -16.06 11.88
C GLU A 245 3.01 -15.78 11.98
N GLN A 246 3.60 -16.10 13.14
CA GLN A 246 5.05 -16.12 13.28
C GLN A 246 5.61 -17.43 12.71
N ILE A 247 6.61 -17.33 11.85
CA ILE A 247 7.27 -18.47 11.22
C ILE A 247 8.78 -18.37 11.46
N ASP A 248 9.37 -19.48 11.92
CA ASP A 248 10.80 -19.58 12.16
C ASP A 248 11.49 -20.22 10.95
N HIS A 249 12.27 -19.43 10.21
CA HIS A 249 13.08 -19.90 9.08
C HIS A 249 14.49 -20.22 9.56
N LYS A 250 14.87 -21.51 9.55
CA LYS A 250 16.19 -21.98 9.96
C LYS A 250 17.10 -22.12 8.76
N TYR A 251 18.28 -21.53 8.83
CA TYR A 251 19.31 -21.56 7.80
C TYR A 251 20.58 -22.18 8.34
N SER A 252 21.20 -23.06 7.55
CA SER A 252 22.48 -23.69 7.93
C SER A 252 23.68 -22.85 7.51
N SER A 253 23.50 -21.98 6.53
CA SER A 253 24.54 -21.06 6.05
C SER A 253 23.95 -19.76 5.49
N ILE A 254 24.76 -18.71 5.43
CA ILE A 254 24.37 -17.41 4.85
C ILE A 254 24.02 -17.51 3.36
N TYR A 255 24.65 -18.42 2.61
CA TYR A 255 24.42 -18.60 1.18
C TYR A 255 23.00 -19.06 0.84
N GLU A 256 22.30 -19.69 1.79
CA GLU A 256 20.90 -20.08 1.61
C GLU A 256 19.95 -18.87 1.50
N LEU A 257 20.39 -17.66 1.88
CA LEU A 257 19.58 -16.44 1.74
C LEU A 257 19.46 -15.94 0.31
N GLU A 258 20.36 -16.33 -0.60
CA GLU A 258 20.40 -15.81 -1.98
C GLU A 258 19.08 -16.02 -2.73
N LEU A 259 18.37 -17.11 -2.44
CA LEU A 259 17.10 -17.47 -3.07
C LEU A 259 15.86 -17.02 -2.27
N THR A 260 16.05 -16.20 -1.24
CA THR A 260 14.97 -15.77 -0.33
C THR A 260 14.64 -14.29 -0.49
N SER A 261 13.56 -13.85 0.15
CA SER A 261 13.19 -12.43 0.21
C SER A 261 14.24 -11.54 0.90
N TRP A 262 15.17 -12.12 1.67
CA TRP A 262 16.24 -11.42 2.39
C TRP A 262 17.61 -11.48 1.71
N SER A 263 17.67 -11.86 0.43
CA SER A 263 18.93 -11.94 -0.33
C SER A 263 19.74 -10.63 -0.26
N HIS A 264 19.07 -9.48 -0.27
CA HIS A 264 19.70 -8.16 -0.14
C HIS A 264 20.37 -7.90 1.22
N CYS A 265 20.02 -8.63 2.28
CA CYS A 265 20.58 -8.48 3.63
C CYS A 265 21.79 -9.41 3.89
N GLN A 266 22.20 -10.20 2.90
CA GLN A 266 23.25 -11.22 3.04
C GLN A 266 24.58 -10.62 3.55
N MET A 267 24.98 -9.45 3.02
CA MET A 267 26.24 -8.79 3.41
C MET A 267 26.21 -8.22 4.82
N ASP A 268 25.07 -7.64 5.23
CA ASP A 268 24.90 -7.11 6.58
C ASP A 268 24.99 -8.25 7.61
N LEU A 269 24.37 -9.39 7.30
CA LEU A 269 24.43 -10.57 8.16
C LEU A 269 25.82 -11.19 8.23
N LEU A 270 26.54 -11.25 7.10
CA LEU A 270 27.92 -11.73 7.05
C LEU A 270 28.83 -10.89 7.96
N THR A 271 28.59 -9.58 8.00
CA THR A 271 29.33 -8.66 8.89
C THR A 271 29.01 -8.93 10.37
N ALA A 272 27.76 -9.27 10.69
CA ALA A 272 27.30 -9.51 12.06
C ALA A 272 27.72 -10.87 12.63
N ILE A 273 27.74 -11.93 11.80
CA ILE A 273 28.08 -13.29 12.21
C ILE A 273 29.60 -13.55 12.06
N GLY A 274 30.28 -12.85 11.16
CA GLY A 274 31.67 -13.11 10.81
C GLY A 274 31.80 -14.20 9.73
N THR A 275 33.04 -14.62 9.44
CA THR A 275 33.34 -15.67 8.45
C THR A 275 32.93 -17.07 8.89
N ASP A 276 32.44 -17.23 10.11
CA ASP A 276 31.99 -18.51 10.63
C ASP A 276 30.58 -18.81 10.11
N CYS A 277 30.42 -19.95 9.42
CA CYS A 277 29.14 -20.46 8.94
C CYS A 277 28.25 -20.92 10.10
N GLU A 278 27.86 -20.01 11.00
CA GLU A 278 26.96 -20.33 12.10
C GLU A 278 25.51 -20.43 11.59
N CYS A 279 24.81 -21.49 12.00
CA CYS A 279 23.38 -21.62 11.73
C CYS A 279 22.62 -20.49 12.43
N PHE A 280 21.69 -19.86 11.72
CA PHE A 280 20.84 -18.79 12.26
C PHE A 280 19.36 -19.08 11.96
N THR A 281 18.49 -18.43 12.72
CA THR A 281 17.03 -18.50 12.57
C THR A 281 16.49 -17.09 12.40
N ILE A 282 15.68 -16.90 11.35
CA ILE A 282 14.90 -15.68 11.15
C ILE A 282 13.50 -15.94 11.68
N LYS A 283 13.11 -15.23 12.74
CA LYS A 283 11.73 -15.23 13.25
C LYS A 283 10.95 -14.18 12.46
N ASP A 284 10.14 -14.64 11.53
CA ASP A 284 9.42 -13.82 10.56
C ASP A 284 7.92 -13.79 10.84
N TYR A 285 7.22 -12.84 10.19
CA TYR A 285 5.77 -12.70 10.23
C TYR A 285 5.19 -12.80 8.82
N THR A 286 4.14 -13.59 8.66
CA THR A 286 3.41 -13.75 7.38
C THR A 286 1.90 -13.66 7.58
N CYS A 287 1.16 -13.26 6.56
CA CYS A 287 -0.29 -13.17 6.62
C CYS A 287 -0.95 -13.73 5.35
N LYS A 288 -1.41 -14.98 5.41
CA LYS A 288 -2.08 -15.66 4.29
C LYS A 288 -3.44 -15.05 3.96
N GLU A 289 -4.15 -14.56 4.97
CA GLU A 289 -5.46 -13.89 4.77
C GLU A 289 -5.34 -12.65 3.91
N PHE A 290 -4.28 -11.86 4.14
CA PHE A 290 -3.98 -10.69 3.33
C PHE A 290 -3.60 -11.09 1.91
N ASP A 291 -2.73 -12.09 1.73
CA ASP A 291 -2.37 -12.60 0.39
C ASP A 291 -3.62 -13.04 -0.40
N SER A 292 -4.51 -13.83 0.22
CA SER A 292 -5.75 -14.28 -0.41
C SER A 292 -6.70 -13.12 -0.72
N LEU A 293 -6.66 -12.02 0.04
CA LEU A 293 -7.50 -10.86 -0.17
C LEU A 293 -7.03 -10.13 -1.43
N LEU A 294 -5.72 -9.97 -1.57
CA LEU A 294 -5.12 -9.33 -2.73
C LEU A 294 -5.33 -10.12 -4.01
N ASP A 295 -5.27 -11.46 -3.95
CA ASP A 295 -5.51 -12.28 -5.13
C ASP A 295 -6.97 -12.21 -5.61
N LYS A 296 -7.95 -12.06 -4.71
CA LYS A 296 -9.35 -11.79 -5.10
C LYS A 296 -9.56 -10.35 -5.59
N ALA A 297 -8.84 -9.39 -5.02
CA ALA A 297 -8.99 -7.97 -5.35
C ALA A 297 -8.57 -7.60 -6.78
N LYS A 298 -7.82 -8.47 -7.47
CA LYS A 298 -7.44 -8.28 -8.88
C LYS A 298 -8.64 -8.26 -9.83
N ASP A 299 -9.67 -9.05 -9.51
CA ASP A 299 -10.77 -9.32 -10.44
C ASP A 299 -12.05 -8.55 -10.12
N ASP A 300 -12.17 -7.97 -8.91
CA ASP A 300 -13.41 -7.38 -8.42
C ASP A 300 -13.20 -6.03 -7.70
N GLN A 301 -13.81 -4.99 -8.27
CA GLN A 301 -13.76 -3.61 -7.77
C GLN A 301 -14.35 -3.44 -6.37
N GLN A 302 -15.20 -4.36 -5.89
CA GLN A 302 -15.74 -4.32 -4.53
C GLN A 302 -14.62 -4.39 -3.48
N TYR A 303 -13.53 -5.10 -3.77
CA TYR A 303 -12.39 -5.23 -2.87
C TYR A 303 -11.48 -3.99 -2.84
N HIS A 304 -11.61 -3.05 -3.78
CA HIS A 304 -10.89 -1.77 -3.71
C HIS A 304 -11.33 -0.97 -2.47
N SER A 305 -12.64 -0.97 -2.18
CA SER A 305 -13.23 -0.37 -0.98
C SER A 305 -12.70 -1.04 0.30
N LEU A 306 -12.61 -2.37 0.29
CA LEU A 306 -12.06 -3.14 1.40
C LEU A 306 -10.59 -2.77 1.66
N CYS A 307 -9.76 -2.70 0.62
CA CYS A 307 -8.34 -2.32 0.73
C CYS A 307 -8.15 -0.88 1.21
N GLN A 308 -8.99 0.05 0.74
CA GLN A 308 -9.03 1.43 1.25
C GLN A 308 -9.28 1.46 2.76
N ASN A 309 -10.30 0.74 3.24
CA ASN A 309 -10.63 0.72 4.66
C ASN A 309 -9.55 0.00 5.48
N LEU A 310 -8.91 -1.03 4.92
CA LEU A 310 -7.79 -1.72 5.54
C LEU A 310 -6.58 -0.79 5.72
N LEU A 311 -6.27 0.04 4.73
CA LEU A 311 -5.21 1.05 4.83
C LEU A 311 -5.50 2.06 5.94
N LEU A 312 -6.75 2.51 6.08
CA LEU A 312 -7.16 3.39 7.19
C LEU A 312 -7.04 2.68 8.55
N LEU A 313 -7.38 1.40 8.61
CA LEU A 313 -7.21 0.59 9.82
C LEU A 313 -5.73 0.46 10.20
N PHE A 314 -4.84 0.23 9.22
CA PHE A 314 -3.40 0.19 9.45
C PHE A 314 -2.87 1.53 9.96
N ASN A 315 -3.34 2.65 9.39
CA ASN A 315 -2.99 3.99 9.89
C ASN A 315 -3.42 4.17 11.35
N LYS A 316 -4.62 3.71 11.73
CA LYS A 316 -5.10 3.80 13.12
C LYS A 316 -4.31 2.89 14.08
N LEU A 317 -3.90 1.71 13.63
CA LEU A 317 -3.27 0.69 14.47
C LEU A 317 -1.75 0.61 14.34
N TRP A 318 -1.15 1.53 13.58
CA TRP A 318 0.27 1.55 13.23
C TRP A 318 1.16 1.11 14.40
N ARG A 319 1.05 1.78 15.55
CA ARG A 319 1.85 1.50 16.75
C ARG A 319 1.73 0.06 17.25
N THR A 320 0.53 -0.51 17.22
CA THR A 320 0.26 -1.87 17.67
C THR A 320 0.77 -2.92 16.69
N ILE A 321 0.66 -2.64 15.38
CA ILE A 321 1.04 -3.60 14.33
C ILE A 321 2.50 -3.49 13.89
N THR A 322 3.22 -2.44 14.31
CA THR A 322 4.65 -2.25 13.97
C THR A 322 5.53 -3.44 14.30
N TYR A 323 5.20 -4.15 15.39
CA TYR A 323 5.90 -5.36 15.81
C TYR A 323 5.94 -6.45 14.72
N TYR A 324 4.93 -6.50 13.83
CA TYR A 324 4.87 -7.47 12.74
C TYR A 324 5.70 -7.08 11.52
N PHE A 325 6.26 -5.87 11.47
CA PHE A 325 7.04 -5.39 10.32
C PHE A 325 8.51 -5.77 10.37
N ASP A 326 8.97 -6.23 11.53
CA ASP A 326 10.35 -6.55 11.81
C ASP A 326 10.51 -8.05 12.04
N ALA A 327 11.38 -8.68 11.25
CA ALA A 327 11.82 -10.04 11.46
C ALA A 327 13.11 -10.04 12.30
N GLN A 328 13.16 -10.92 13.31
CA GLN A 328 14.29 -10.97 14.24
C GLN A 328 15.25 -12.10 13.90
N VAL A 329 16.52 -11.76 13.68
CA VAL A 329 17.57 -12.73 13.34
C VAL A 329 18.30 -13.16 14.60
N HIS A 330 18.35 -14.46 14.84
CA HIS A 330 18.99 -15.06 16.01
C HIS A 330 19.99 -16.14 15.61
N LEU A 331 21.08 -16.27 16.37
CA LEU A 331 21.95 -17.44 16.28
C LEU A 331 21.23 -18.68 16.82
N THR A 332 21.24 -19.77 16.06
CA THR A 332 20.49 -20.97 16.42
C THR A 332 21.06 -21.66 17.67
N ARG A 333 22.39 -21.56 17.90
CA ARG A 333 23.07 -22.27 18.99
C ARG A 333 22.74 -21.73 20.39
N ASN A 334 22.65 -20.40 20.53
CA ASN A 334 22.47 -19.73 21.82
C ASN A 334 21.26 -18.78 21.84
N ASN A 335 20.47 -18.75 20.76
CA ASN A 335 19.33 -17.85 20.57
C ASN A 335 19.70 -16.37 20.84
N LYS A 336 20.97 -16.00 20.58
CA LYS A 336 21.43 -14.62 20.71
C LYS A 336 20.86 -13.82 19.55
N HIS A 337 20.17 -12.73 19.87
CA HIS A 337 19.70 -11.76 18.88
C HIS A 337 20.91 -11.10 18.18
N LEU A 338 20.87 -11.08 16.85
CA LEU A 338 21.90 -10.46 16.02
C LEU A 338 21.44 -9.09 15.53
N MET A 339 20.34 -9.08 14.77
CA MET A 339 19.83 -7.89 14.11
C MET A 339 18.37 -8.08 13.68
N ILE A 340 17.82 -7.02 13.08
CA ILE A 340 16.44 -6.96 12.61
C ILE A 340 16.44 -6.77 11.09
N PHE A 341 15.60 -7.53 10.40
CA PHE A 341 15.26 -7.37 8.99
C PHE A 341 13.81 -6.93 8.82
N LYS A 342 13.44 -6.47 7.63
CA LYS A 342 12.01 -6.34 7.29
C LYS A 342 11.37 -7.74 7.26
N SER A 343 10.17 -7.88 7.82
CA SER A 343 9.41 -9.13 7.74
C SER A 343 8.86 -9.36 6.34
N THR A 344 8.56 -10.61 6.01
CA THR A 344 7.88 -10.96 4.74
C THR A 344 6.53 -10.27 4.64
N PHE A 345 5.79 -10.15 5.75
CA PHE A 345 4.54 -9.37 5.79
C PHE A 345 4.76 -7.90 5.38
N SER A 346 5.76 -7.22 5.96
CA SER A 346 6.10 -5.83 5.60
C SER A 346 6.52 -5.69 4.14
N MET A 347 7.38 -6.60 3.65
CA MET A 347 7.80 -6.60 2.25
C MET A 347 6.61 -6.77 1.29
N LYS A 348 5.66 -7.64 1.62
CA LYS A 348 4.45 -7.84 0.80
C LYS A 348 3.54 -6.62 0.76
N LEU A 349 3.41 -5.88 1.87
CA LEU A 349 2.69 -4.60 1.89
C LEU A 349 3.31 -3.56 0.94
N LYS A 350 4.61 -3.69 0.65
CA LYS A 350 5.28 -2.83 -0.31
C LYS A 350 5.11 -3.30 -1.76
N GLN A 351 5.37 -4.59 -1.99
CA GLN A 351 5.58 -5.16 -3.32
C GLN A 351 4.29 -5.59 -4.03
N ARG A 352 3.20 -5.85 -3.29
CA ARG A 352 1.94 -6.27 -3.91
C ARG A 352 1.09 -5.05 -4.28
N GLU A 353 0.31 -5.18 -5.34
CA GLU A 353 -0.66 -4.15 -5.74
C GLU A 353 -1.90 -4.24 -4.84
N TRP A 354 -2.02 -3.29 -3.92
CA TRP A 354 -3.17 -3.24 -3.00
C TRP A 354 -3.59 -1.82 -2.60
N ILE A 355 -2.82 -0.81 -3.00
CA ILE A 355 -3.14 0.57 -2.69
C ILE A 355 -4.09 1.09 -3.77
N PRO A 356 -5.32 1.52 -3.43
CA PRO A 356 -6.24 2.11 -4.38
C PRO A 356 -5.77 3.53 -4.72
N ALA A 357 -5.11 3.66 -5.87
CA ALA A 357 -4.59 4.93 -6.37
C ALA A 357 -5.53 5.48 -7.46
N THR A 358 -5.76 6.80 -7.41
CA THR A 358 -6.45 7.50 -8.49
C THR A 358 -5.43 7.81 -9.58
N ALA A 359 -5.70 7.34 -10.80
CA ALA A 359 -4.96 7.67 -12.00
C ALA A 359 -5.92 8.31 -13.01
N ILE A 360 -5.45 9.31 -13.77
CA ILE A 360 -6.24 9.89 -14.86
C ILE A 360 -5.82 9.24 -16.16
N GLN A 361 -6.74 8.55 -16.81
CA GLN A 361 -6.51 7.95 -18.12
C GLN A 361 -7.27 8.72 -19.20
N ARG A 362 -6.59 8.93 -20.35
CA ARG A 362 -7.24 9.40 -21.59
C ARG A 362 -7.86 8.20 -22.31
N LYS A 363 -9.18 8.07 -22.24
CA LYS A 363 -9.94 7.11 -23.06
C LYS A 363 -10.81 7.90 -24.04
N ASN A 364 -10.60 7.70 -25.34
CA ASN A 364 -11.37 8.33 -26.43
C ASN A 364 -11.42 9.88 -26.34
N GLY A 365 -10.28 10.52 -26.04
CA GLY A 365 -10.18 11.99 -25.94
C GLY A 365 -10.73 12.58 -24.62
N ASN A 366 -11.45 11.80 -23.80
CA ASN A 366 -11.97 12.24 -22.52
C ASN A 366 -11.06 11.78 -21.36
N MET A 367 -10.72 12.73 -20.49
CA MET A 367 -10.01 12.47 -19.23
C MET A 367 -10.98 11.83 -18.24
N ARG A 368 -10.72 10.58 -17.83
CA ARG A 368 -11.49 9.92 -16.77
C ARG A 368 -10.57 9.56 -15.61
N LYS A 369 -11.04 9.86 -14.39
CA LYS A 369 -10.43 9.36 -13.16
C LYS A 369 -10.81 7.89 -13.00
N GLU A 370 -9.82 7.02 -12.91
CA GLU A 370 -9.99 5.60 -12.67
C GLU A 370 -9.20 5.21 -11.43
N ILE A 371 -9.77 4.33 -10.61
CA ILE A 371 -9.09 3.79 -9.43
C ILE A 371 -8.42 2.50 -9.84
N GLN A 372 -7.11 2.42 -9.63
CA GLN A 372 -6.30 1.24 -9.92
C GLN A 372 -5.54 0.82 -8.67
N MET A 373 -5.39 -0.49 -8.50
CA MET A 373 -4.56 -1.05 -7.45
C MET A 373 -3.09 -0.91 -7.88
N LYS A 374 -2.28 -0.31 -7.03
CA LYS A 374 -0.85 -0.08 -7.27
C LYS A 374 -0.03 -0.56 -6.07
N GLN A 375 1.25 -0.81 -6.31
CA GLN A 375 2.22 -1.02 -5.24
C GLN A 375 2.39 0.27 -4.46
N SER A 376 2.65 0.19 -3.15
CA SER A 376 2.74 1.40 -2.33
C SER A 376 3.91 2.30 -2.73
N SER A 377 5.04 1.74 -3.15
CA SER A 377 6.20 2.51 -3.64
C SER A 377 5.94 3.32 -4.92
N ASP A 378 4.89 3.00 -5.66
CA ASP A 378 4.54 3.67 -6.92
C ASP A 378 3.49 4.77 -6.73
N VAL A 379 2.93 4.89 -5.53
CA VAL A 379 1.85 5.83 -5.23
C VAL A 379 2.38 7.07 -4.54
N TYR A 380 1.90 8.21 -5.00
CA TYR A 380 2.21 9.49 -4.41
C TYR A 380 1.23 9.88 -3.30
N TYR A 381 1.78 10.39 -2.19
CA TYR A 381 1.03 11.03 -1.11
C TYR A 381 1.32 12.54 -1.12
N LEU A 382 0.57 13.26 -1.97
CA LEU A 382 0.73 14.70 -2.18
C LEU A 382 -0.33 15.50 -1.42
N SER A 383 0.00 16.76 -1.12
CA SER A 383 -0.95 17.72 -0.52
C SER A 383 -2.23 17.85 -1.37
N GLN A 384 -3.35 18.14 -0.70
CA GLN A 384 -4.61 18.44 -1.37
C GLN A 384 -4.42 19.55 -2.42
N ASN A 385 -4.93 19.34 -3.64
CA ASN A 385 -4.79 20.24 -4.80
C ASN A 385 -3.38 20.37 -5.41
N ASN A 386 -2.47 19.44 -5.11
CA ASN A 386 -1.19 19.42 -5.79
C ASN A 386 -1.40 19.17 -7.30
N PHE A 387 -0.92 20.09 -8.14
CA PHE A 387 -1.07 20.05 -9.60
C PHE A 387 -0.64 18.73 -10.23
N PHE A 388 0.34 18.04 -9.63
CA PHE A 388 0.89 16.81 -10.17
C PHE A 388 0.01 15.56 -9.93
N GLN A 389 -1.03 15.66 -9.10
CA GLN A 389 -2.01 14.58 -8.88
C GLN A 389 -2.68 14.14 -10.19
N GLN A 390 -2.76 15.01 -11.20
CA GLN A 390 -3.39 14.65 -12.47
C GLN A 390 -2.51 13.76 -13.38
N TYR A 391 -1.22 13.63 -13.08
CA TYR A 391 -0.27 12.90 -13.92
C TYR A 391 0.29 11.63 -13.27
N PHE A 392 0.29 11.57 -11.95
CA PHE A 392 0.79 10.40 -11.22
C PHE A 392 -0.32 9.68 -10.45
N PRO A 393 -0.22 8.35 -10.31
CA PRO A 393 -1.04 7.60 -9.37
C PRO A 393 -0.86 8.17 -7.97
N HIS A 394 -1.95 8.62 -7.36
CA HIS A 394 -1.94 9.22 -6.03
C HIS A 394 -3.09 8.70 -5.17
N LEU A 395 -2.91 8.78 -3.86
CA LEU A 395 -4.01 8.53 -2.93
C LEU A 395 -5.03 9.66 -3.02
N ASP A 396 -6.31 9.31 -3.16
CA ASP A 396 -7.39 10.30 -3.10
C ASP A 396 -7.51 10.84 -1.66
N SER A 397 -6.97 12.04 -1.46
CA SER A 397 -6.91 12.72 -0.16
C SER A 397 -8.28 13.06 0.43
N ASN A 398 -9.36 13.01 -0.37
CA ASN A 398 -10.72 13.18 0.14
C ASN A 398 -11.27 11.90 0.76
N LYS A 399 -10.73 10.74 0.36
CA LYS A 399 -11.18 9.41 0.77
C LYS A 399 -10.25 8.78 1.80
N ILE A 400 -8.94 9.06 1.69
CA ILE A 400 -7.89 8.46 2.51
C ILE A 400 -7.05 9.58 3.12
N GLN A 401 -7.21 9.78 4.42
CA GLN A 401 -6.40 10.69 5.21
C GLN A 401 -5.53 9.86 6.15
N LEU A 402 -4.22 9.86 5.87
CA LEU A 402 -3.24 9.17 6.68
C LEU A 402 -2.62 10.20 7.63
N THR A 403 -2.65 9.90 8.92
CA THR A 403 -2.14 10.77 9.99
C THR A 403 -0.75 10.35 10.44
N GLU A 404 -0.44 9.06 10.36
CA GLU A 404 0.81 8.49 10.83
C GLU A 404 1.85 8.51 9.72
N MET A 405 2.67 9.56 9.69
CA MET A 405 3.66 9.76 8.63
C MET A 405 4.74 8.67 8.60
N GLU A 406 5.06 8.03 9.72
CA GLU A 406 6.03 6.92 9.76
C GLU A 406 5.56 5.70 8.97
N LEU A 407 4.26 5.35 9.06
CA LEU A 407 3.67 4.28 8.25
C LEU A 407 3.80 4.63 6.76
N VAL A 408 3.46 5.88 6.42
CA VAL A 408 3.49 6.42 5.06
C VAL A 408 4.91 6.41 4.48
N THR A 409 5.92 6.87 5.24
CA THR A 409 7.29 7.03 4.73
C THR A 409 8.14 5.79 4.82
N ASN A 410 8.07 5.06 5.94
CA ASN A 410 9.10 4.08 6.28
C ASN A 410 8.69 2.64 5.89
N ILE A 411 7.39 2.35 5.96
CA ILE A 411 6.86 1.01 5.66
C ILE A 411 6.23 0.95 4.29
N LEU A 412 5.26 1.82 4.02
CA LEU A 412 4.61 1.87 2.71
C LEU A 412 5.46 2.61 1.68
N GLU A 413 6.39 3.46 2.14
CA GLU A 413 7.33 4.19 1.29
C GLU A 413 6.63 4.99 0.16
N PHE A 414 5.49 5.60 0.49
CA PHE A 414 4.78 6.47 -0.45
C PHE A 414 5.67 7.63 -0.91
N LYS A 415 5.61 7.95 -2.19
CA LYS A 415 6.37 9.08 -2.75
C LYS A 415 5.75 10.39 -2.24
N GLN A 416 6.52 11.16 -1.47
CA GLN A 416 6.07 12.45 -0.93
C GLN A 416 6.51 13.64 -1.78
N GLN A 417 7.55 13.44 -2.60
CA GLN A 417 8.13 14.45 -3.47
C GLN A 417 8.37 13.84 -4.85
N ILE A 418 8.27 14.68 -5.88
CA ILE A 418 8.48 14.26 -7.25
C ILE A 418 9.97 14.31 -7.54
N LYS A 419 10.54 13.17 -7.90
CA LYS A 419 11.97 13.05 -8.18
C LYS A 419 12.30 13.71 -9.52
N GLN A 420 13.58 14.05 -9.71
CA GLN A 420 14.09 14.63 -10.95
C GLN A 420 13.77 13.74 -12.17
N SER A 421 13.88 12.42 -12.00
CA SER A 421 13.56 11.42 -13.03
C SER A 421 12.07 11.42 -13.40
N ASP A 422 11.19 11.43 -12.40
CA ASP A 422 9.74 11.46 -12.61
C ASP A 422 9.31 12.76 -13.30
N MET A 423 9.95 13.90 -12.97
CA MET A 423 9.76 15.16 -13.69
C MET A 423 10.20 15.09 -15.15
N LEU A 424 11.35 14.48 -15.44
CA LEU A 424 11.83 14.31 -16.82
C LEU A 424 10.86 13.46 -17.66
N VAL A 425 10.32 12.39 -17.07
CA VAL A 425 9.30 11.55 -17.70
C VAL A 425 8.05 12.36 -18.03
N LEU A 426 7.56 13.20 -17.11
CA LEU A 426 6.42 14.09 -17.38
C LEU A 426 6.70 15.09 -18.49
N LEU A 427 7.87 15.71 -18.48
CA LEU A 427 8.23 16.70 -19.49
C LEU A 427 8.32 16.04 -20.87
N LEU A 428 8.85 14.81 -20.94
CA LEU A 428 8.88 14.03 -22.18
C LEU A 428 7.49 13.57 -22.61
N HIS A 429 6.61 13.19 -21.68
CA HIS A 429 5.21 12.86 -22.00
C HIS A 429 4.51 14.03 -22.67
N TRP A 430 4.72 15.25 -22.17
CA TRP A 430 4.10 16.46 -22.74
C TRP A 430 4.67 16.86 -24.09
N THR A 431 5.96 16.66 -24.34
CA THR A 431 6.58 17.00 -25.62
C THR A 431 6.31 15.96 -26.70
N SER A 432 6.32 14.68 -26.34
CA SER A 432 6.21 13.57 -27.30
C SER A 432 4.80 13.00 -27.43
N GLY A 433 3.90 13.27 -26.48
CA GLY A 433 2.58 12.64 -26.38
C GLY A 433 2.62 11.14 -26.06
N ILE A 434 3.81 10.58 -25.78
CA ILE A 434 4.01 9.17 -25.43
C ILE A 434 3.54 8.95 -24.00
N ASP A 435 2.68 7.96 -23.77
CA ASP A 435 2.18 7.58 -22.44
C ASP A 435 3.30 7.51 -21.37
N ILE A 436 3.01 8.03 -20.17
CA ILE A 436 3.94 8.08 -19.02
C ILE A 436 4.47 6.67 -18.71
N ASP A 437 3.61 5.65 -18.73
CA ASP A 437 4.00 4.27 -18.42
C ASP A 437 5.01 3.71 -19.45
N LYS A 438 4.87 4.10 -20.72
CA LYS A 438 5.80 3.72 -21.80
C LYS A 438 7.14 4.46 -21.68
N LEU A 439 7.12 5.71 -21.24
CA LEU A 439 8.36 6.46 -21.02
C LEU A 439 9.11 5.90 -19.80
N GLN A 440 8.40 5.63 -18.70
CA GLN A 440 8.98 5.05 -17.49
C GLN A 440 9.73 3.74 -17.81
N THR A 441 9.11 2.84 -18.57
CA THR A 441 9.75 1.58 -19.00
C THR A 441 10.96 1.78 -19.92
N MET A 442 10.98 2.82 -20.76
CA MET A 442 12.16 3.15 -21.57
C MET A 442 13.33 3.65 -20.70
N PHE A 443 13.03 4.44 -19.65
CA PHE A 443 14.03 4.93 -18.70
C PHE A 443 14.58 3.84 -17.80
N ASP A 444 13.74 2.91 -17.33
CA ASP A 444 14.18 1.78 -16.51
C ASP A 444 15.10 0.82 -17.29
N GLN A 445 15.01 0.83 -18.63
CA GLN A 445 15.86 0.04 -19.53
C GLN A 445 17.13 0.78 -19.98
N THR A 446 17.19 2.10 -19.86
CA THR A 446 18.34 2.93 -20.29
C THR A 446 19.12 3.41 -19.08
N THR A 447 20.09 2.60 -18.64
CA THR A 447 21.18 3.13 -17.83
C THR A 447 22.01 4.07 -18.70
N THR A 448 22.35 5.25 -18.17
CA THR A 448 23.31 6.25 -18.69
C THR A 448 22.75 7.48 -19.42
N ASN A 449 23.02 8.62 -18.78
CA ASN A 449 23.28 10.02 -19.18
C ASN A 449 23.19 10.54 -20.63
N ASP A 450 22.85 9.78 -21.67
CA ASP A 450 22.82 10.28 -23.06
C ASP A 450 21.50 9.94 -23.77
N LEU A 451 20.38 10.39 -23.20
CA LEU A 451 19.07 10.29 -23.86
C LEU A 451 18.82 11.48 -24.78
N ILE A 452 19.15 11.31 -26.07
CA ILE A 452 18.56 12.09 -27.16
C ILE A 452 17.27 11.38 -27.56
N VAL A 453 16.12 11.87 -27.09
CA VAL A 453 14.80 11.37 -27.51
C VAL A 453 14.33 12.17 -28.73
N PRO A 454 14.18 11.56 -29.92
CA PRO A 454 13.58 12.25 -31.06
C PRO A 454 12.07 12.40 -30.85
N CYS A 455 11.58 13.65 -30.95
CA CYS A 455 10.16 13.97 -30.91
C CYS A 455 9.45 13.39 -32.15
N PRO A 456 8.44 12.49 -32.03
CA PRO A 456 7.72 12.00 -33.19
C PRO A 456 6.80 13.09 -33.74
N SER A 457 6.88 13.33 -35.06
CA SER A 457 6.07 14.32 -35.80
C SER A 457 4.56 14.00 -35.87
N SER A 458 4.06 13.02 -35.13
CA SER A 458 2.77 12.34 -35.40
C SER A 458 1.60 12.76 -34.51
N LEU A 459 1.68 13.85 -33.74
CA LEU A 459 0.56 14.40 -32.94
C LEU A 459 -0.51 15.16 -33.77
N LEU A 460 -0.49 15.02 -35.10
CA LEU A 460 -1.25 15.82 -36.08
C LEU A 460 -2.77 15.53 -36.17
N THR A 461 -3.41 14.89 -35.19
CA THR A 461 -4.82 14.44 -35.34
C THR A 461 -5.82 14.94 -34.28
N ALA A 462 -5.46 15.86 -33.38
CA ALA A 462 -6.43 16.42 -32.42
C ALA A 462 -7.17 17.66 -32.97
N GLU A 463 -8.50 17.59 -33.03
CA GLU A 463 -9.40 18.54 -33.73
C GLU A 463 -9.64 19.91 -33.04
N SER A 464 -8.93 20.26 -31.97
CA SER A 464 -8.89 21.66 -31.48
C SER A 464 -7.59 21.92 -30.71
N PRO A 465 -6.51 22.34 -31.40
CA PRO A 465 -5.23 22.67 -30.76
C PRO A 465 -5.28 23.96 -29.93
N TYR A 466 -6.34 24.76 -30.01
CA TYR A 466 -6.41 26.10 -29.42
C TYR A 466 -6.70 26.07 -27.91
N ASP A 467 -7.67 25.26 -27.47
CA ASP A 467 -8.06 25.18 -26.06
C ASP A 467 -6.99 24.47 -25.20
N GLN A 468 -6.26 23.50 -25.77
CA GLN A 468 -5.18 22.81 -25.08
C GLN A 468 -3.92 23.69 -24.89
N CYS A 469 -3.66 24.64 -25.81
CA CYS A 469 -2.47 25.49 -25.77
C CYS A 469 -2.58 26.57 -24.68
N VAL A 470 -3.79 27.14 -24.49
CA VAL A 470 -4.04 28.21 -23.49
C VAL A 470 -3.96 27.68 -22.05
N ASP A 471 -4.58 26.53 -21.77
CA ASP A 471 -4.46 25.86 -20.46
C ASP A 471 -3.01 25.38 -20.19
N SER A 472 -2.27 25.02 -21.24
CA SER A 472 -0.86 24.66 -21.12
C SER A 472 0.00 25.86 -20.71
N CYS A 473 -0.19 27.05 -21.31
CA CYS A 473 0.61 28.25 -20.99
C CYS A 473 0.44 28.74 -19.54
N GLN A 474 -0.78 28.72 -18.99
CA GLN A 474 -1.02 29.12 -17.58
C GLN A 474 -0.41 28.14 -16.57
N ASN A 475 -0.41 26.84 -16.90
CA ASN A 475 0.24 25.82 -16.09
C ASN A 475 1.77 25.89 -16.21
N MET A 476 2.28 26.30 -17.37
CA MET A 476 3.71 26.44 -17.63
C MET A 476 4.39 27.46 -16.70
N SER A 477 3.76 28.61 -16.41
CA SER A 477 4.30 29.57 -15.42
C SER A 477 4.54 28.93 -14.04
N LYS A 478 3.61 28.09 -13.57
CA LYS A 478 3.76 27.35 -12.29
C LYS A 478 4.85 26.27 -12.37
N ILE A 479 4.93 25.56 -13.49
CA ILE A 479 5.94 24.53 -13.77
C ILE A 479 7.34 25.16 -13.80
N TYR A 480 7.52 26.26 -14.53
CA TYR A 480 8.80 26.98 -14.59
C TYR A 480 9.18 27.62 -13.26
N LYS A 481 8.24 28.10 -12.45
CA LYS A 481 8.54 28.55 -11.07
C LYS A 481 9.01 27.38 -10.20
N PHE A 482 8.46 26.17 -10.38
CA PHE A 482 8.89 24.96 -9.68
C PHE A 482 10.25 24.41 -10.18
N ILE A 483 10.48 24.44 -11.49
CA ILE A 483 11.75 24.03 -12.12
C ILE A 483 12.84 25.06 -11.79
N GLY A 484 12.55 26.34 -11.95
CA GLY A 484 13.43 27.47 -11.66
C GLY A 484 13.76 27.65 -10.19
N SER A 485 13.07 26.99 -9.25
CA SER A 485 13.47 26.97 -7.83
C SER A 485 14.41 25.81 -7.47
N ASN A 486 14.46 24.73 -8.27
CA ASN A 486 15.16 23.50 -7.90
C ASN A 486 16.20 22.99 -8.93
N TYR A 487 16.20 23.49 -10.17
CA TYR A 487 16.96 22.93 -11.31
C TYR A 487 17.66 24.00 -12.18
N LEU A 488 17.91 25.17 -11.59
CA LEU A 488 18.31 26.47 -12.15
C LEU A 488 19.32 26.53 -13.30
N SER A 489 20.11 25.50 -13.60
CA SER A 489 21.34 25.67 -14.39
C SER A 489 21.42 24.91 -15.71
N LYS A 490 20.44 24.06 -16.06
CA LYS A 490 20.68 23.08 -17.15
C LYS A 490 19.86 23.26 -18.42
N PHE A 491 18.55 23.53 -18.37
CA PHE A 491 17.73 23.53 -19.58
C PHE A 491 16.51 24.46 -19.49
N ILE A 492 16.10 24.99 -20.63
CA ILE A 492 14.83 25.67 -20.87
C ILE A 492 13.97 24.74 -21.72
N LEU A 493 12.76 24.46 -21.24
CA LEU A 493 11.73 23.83 -22.05
C LEU A 493 11.14 24.88 -22.98
N TRP A 494 10.89 24.56 -24.24
CA TRP A 494 9.93 25.26 -25.07
C TRP A 494 8.84 24.26 -25.45
N PRO A 495 7.58 24.43 -25.00
CA PRO A 495 6.51 23.48 -25.28
C PRO A 495 6.13 23.46 -26.76
N LEU A 496 5.27 22.51 -27.16
CA LEU A 496 4.66 22.48 -28.47
C LEU A 496 3.82 23.76 -28.66
N ILE A 497 4.24 24.66 -29.56
CA ILE A 497 3.60 25.98 -29.72
C ILE A 497 2.96 26.10 -31.11
N LEU A 498 1.70 26.54 -31.11
CA LEU A 498 0.98 26.94 -32.31
C LEU A 498 1.38 28.38 -32.66
N ILE A 499 2.04 28.57 -33.80
CA ILE A 499 2.38 29.92 -34.26
C ILE A 499 1.17 30.47 -35.04
N PRO A 500 0.56 31.60 -34.64
CA PRO A 500 -0.64 32.12 -35.30
C PRO A 500 -0.45 32.41 -36.80
N SER A 501 0.78 32.69 -37.23
CA SER A 501 1.14 32.98 -38.63
C SER A 501 1.53 31.75 -39.47
N LYS A 502 1.70 30.58 -38.85
CA LYS A 502 2.05 29.33 -39.54
C LYS A 502 1.04 28.26 -39.13
N THR A 503 0.33 27.66 -40.09
CA THR A 503 -0.60 26.54 -39.84
C THR A 503 0.09 25.26 -39.35
N THR A 504 1.39 25.31 -39.06
CA THR A 504 2.22 24.19 -38.65
C THR A 504 2.56 24.29 -37.16
N LEU A 505 2.22 23.24 -36.41
CA LEU A 505 2.68 23.02 -35.04
C LEU A 505 4.20 22.81 -35.04
N ILE A 506 4.92 23.54 -34.20
CA ILE A 506 6.36 23.29 -33.97
C ILE A 506 6.49 22.34 -32.78
N GLY A 507 7.26 21.26 -32.97
CA GLY A 507 7.66 20.35 -31.92
C GLY A 507 8.42 21.08 -30.81
N GLY A 508 7.98 20.93 -29.55
CA GLY A 508 8.70 21.52 -28.42
C GLY A 508 10.10 20.91 -28.26
N GLN A 509 11.08 21.72 -27.86
CA GLN A 509 12.47 21.30 -27.70
C GLN A 509 13.06 21.76 -26.36
N PHE A 510 14.07 21.01 -25.89
CA PHE A 510 14.93 21.44 -24.79
C PHE A 510 16.12 22.21 -25.36
N VAL A 511 16.34 23.40 -24.84
CA VAL A 511 17.45 24.29 -25.24
C VAL A 511 18.20 24.74 -24.00
N PHE A 512 19.51 24.91 -24.09
CA PHE A 512 20.26 25.47 -22.95
C PHE A 512 19.95 26.98 -22.83
N PRO A 513 20.02 27.57 -21.62
CA PRO A 513 19.87 29.02 -21.44
C PRO A 513 20.77 29.87 -22.34
N LYS A 514 22.01 29.41 -22.57
CA LYS A 514 22.96 30.03 -23.50
C LYS A 514 22.52 29.99 -24.97
N ASP A 515 21.56 29.15 -25.34
CA ASP A 515 21.14 28.92 -26.73
C ASP A 515 19.88 29.73 -27.11
N VAL A 516 19.37 30.58 -26.21
CA VAL A 516 18.13 31.36 -26.43
C VAL A 516 18.25 32.78 -25.92
N TYR A 517 17.48 33.71 -26.48
CA TYR A 517 17.33 35.10 -26.03
C TYR A 517 15.85 35.48 -26.02
N TRP A 518 15.47 36.56 -25.34
CA TRP A 518 14.07 36.96 -25.25
C TRP A 518 13.53 37.49 -26.59
N SER A 519 14.06 38.58 -27.14
CA SER A 519 13.54 39.16 -28.39
C SER A 519 14.62 39.71 -29.31
N ASP A 520 14.40 39.63 -30.62
CA ASP A 520 15.22 40.28 -31.66
C ASP A 520 14.40 41.43 -32.27
N SER A 521 14.78 42.67 -31.97
CA SER A 521 14.08 43.87 -32.48
C SER A 521 14.20 44.03 -34.00
N THR A 522 15.14 43.33 -34.63
CA THR A 522 15.44 43.42 -36.07
C THR A 522 14.64 42.45 -36.91
N ASN A 523 14.21 41.34 -36.30
CA ASN A 523 13.68 40.14 -36.96
C ASN A 523 14.60 39.55 -38.05
N LEU A 524 15.87 39.96 -38.12
CA LEU A 524 16.79 39.53 -39.18
C LEU A 524 17.28 38.11 -38.94
N LEU A 525 17.59 37.74 -37.69
CA LEU A 525 17.99 36.36 -37.36
C LEU A 525 16.86 35.38 -37.68
N GLN A 526 15.62 35.80 -37.48
CA GLN A 526 14.45 35.02 -37.84
C GLN A 526 14.26 34.94 -39.36
N LYS A 527 14.38 36.07 -40.07
CA LYS A 527 14.20 36.14 -41.53
C LYS A 527 15.17 35.22 -42.28
N TYR A 528 16.40 35.09 -41.77
CA TYR A 528 17.48 34.30 -42.39
C TYR A 528 17.77 32.99 -41.64
N SER A 529 16.90 32.55 -40.73
CA SER A 529 17.15 31.41 -39.84
C SER A 529 17.39 30.08 -40.57
N SER A 530 16.87 29.90 -41.78
CA SER A 530 17.08 28.69 -42.60
C SER A 530 18.48 28.63 -43.24
N LEU A 531 19.18 29.76 -43.29
CA LEU A 531 20.45 29.92 -44.00
C LEU A 531 21.64 29.90 -43.04
N ILE A 532 21.39 30.10 -41.74
CA ILE A 532 22.40 30.16 -40.69
C ILE A 532 22.33 28.90 -39.84
N LYS A 533 23.45 28.17 -39.70
CA LYS A 533 23.49 26.89 -38.97
C LYS A 533 23.61 27.03 -37.44
N GLN A 534 23.85 28.22 -36.91
CA GLN A 534 24.19 28.44 -35.49
C GLN A 534 23.69 29.80 -34.98
N SER A 535 22.38 29.98 -34.86
CA SER A 535 21.82 31.16 -34.16
C SER A 535 20.99 30.72 -32.97
N ARG A 536 21.19 31.39 -31.83
CA ARG A 536 20.30 31.28 -30.68
C ARG A 536 18.84 31.55 -31.07
N HIS A 537 17.89 31.00 -30.34
CA HIS A 537 16.46 31.14 -30.65
C HIS A 537 15.79 32.29 -29.87
N SER A 538 14.90 33.03 -30.53
CA SER A 538 14.08 34.09 -29.93
C SER A 538 12.87 33.50 -29.19
N LEU A 539 12.78 33.66 -27.87
CA LEU A 539 11.67 33.15 -27.07
C LEU A 539 10.36 33.93 -27.29
N ASN A 540 10.43 35.25 -27.49
CA ASN A 540 9.26 36.11 -27.74
C ASN A 540 8.53 35.68 -29.02
N PHE A 541 9.25 35.12 -30.00
CA PHE A 541 8.60 34.56 -31.19
C PHE A 541 7.61 33.44 -30.84
N TYR A 542 7.86 32.69 -29.76
CA TYR A 542 7.03 31.56 -29.37
C TYR A 542 6.02 31.90 -28.28
N TYR A 543 6.40 32.69 -27.29
CA TYR A 543 5.52 33.03 -26.17
C TYR A 543 4.75 34.33 -26.36
N GLY A 544 5.06 35.11 -27.40
CA GLY A 544 4.51 36.46 -27.58
C GLY A 544 4.91 37.40 -26.43
N ASN A 545 4.19 38.52 -26.32
CA ASN A 545 4.46 39.56 -25.34
C ASN A 545 3.88 39.26 -23.94
N ASP A 546 3.90 38.00 -23.50
CA ASP A 546 3.44 37.63 -22.16
C ASP A 546 4.41 38.16 -21.09
N VAL A 547 3.93 39.12 -20.30
CA VAL A 547 4.73 39.84 -19.30
C VAL A 547 5.16 38.93 -18.15
N GLU A 548 4.35 37.95 -17.74
CA GLU A 548 4.71 37.05 -16.65
C GLU A 548 5.79 36.07 -17.07
N LEU A 549 5.69 35.51 -18.28
CA LEU A 549 6.72 34.65 -18.84
C LEU A 549 8.00 35.44 -19.14
N GLN A 550 7.87 36.68 -19.62
CA GLN A 550 9.01 37.57 -19.82
C GLN A 550 9.80 37.77 -18.52
N MET A 551 9.13 38.17 -17.43
CA MET A 551 9.78 38.36 -16.13
C MET A 551 10.40 37.06 -15.63
N LEU A 552 9.72 35.93 -15.78
CA LEU A 552 10.27 34.63 -15.41
C LEU A 552 11.57 34.31 -16.18
N PHE A 553 11.60 34.49 -17.49
CA PHE A 553 12.76 34.19 -18.33
C PHE A 553 13.94 35.14 -18.11
N LEU A 554 13.66 36.43 -17.94
CA LEU A 554 14.68 37.44 -17.71
C LEU A 554 15.20 37.42 -16.27
N ASP A 555 14.28 37.41 -15.29
CA ASP A 555 14.64 37.59 -13.88
C ASP A 555 15.02 36.27 -13.20
N THR A 556 14.41 35.15 -13.59
CA THR A 556 14.66 33.83 -12.96
C THR A 556 15.65 32.98 -13.73
N PHE A 557 15.54 32.94 -15.06
CA PHE A 557 16.43 32.12 -15.92
C PHE A 557 17.64 32.90 -16.46
N HIS A 558 17.73 34.20 -16.19
CA HIS A 558 18.83 35.09 -16.61
C HIS A 558 19.12 35.00 -18.11
N ILE A 559 18.08 34.90 -18.92
CA ILE A 559 18.19 34.89 -20.38
C ILE A 559 18.46 36.31 -20.88
N ASP A 560 19.32 36.44 -21.88
CA ASP A 560 19.60 37.73 -22.48
C ASP A 560 18.34 38.34 -23.10
N VAL A 561 18.11 39.64 -22.88
CA VAL A 561 16.97 40.36 -23.45
C VAL A 561 17.08 40.45 -24.97
N LEU A 562 18.29 40.68 -25.48
CA LEU A 562 18.60 40.88 -26.90
C LEU A 562 19.72 39.93 -27.36
N PRO A 563 19.83 39.64 -28.67
CA PRO A 563 20.94 38.86 -29.22
C PRO A 563 22.28 39.56 -29.00
N SER A 564 23.35 38.79 -28.93
CA SER A 564 24.71 39.30 -28.87
C SER A 564 25.26 39.59 -30.27
N VAL A 565 26.37 40.33 -30.35
CA VAL A 565 27.07 40.54 -31.64
C VAL A 565 27.47 39.21 -32.29
N GLN A 566 27.87 38.22 -31.50
CA GLN A 566 28.24 36.88 -31.99
C GLN A 566 27.09 36.17 -32.69
N ASP A 567 25.84 36.44 -32.28
CA ASP A 567 24.65 35.85 -32.91
C ASP A 567 24.40 36.38 -34.33
N TYR A 568 24.83 37.62 -34.61
CA TYR A 568 24.70 38.25 -35.94
C TYR A 568 25.88 37.97 -36.88
N LEU A 569 27.04 37.52 -36.38
CA LEU A 569 28.22 37.26 -37.21
C LEU A 569 27.98 36.23 -38.33
N PRO A 570 27.27 35.12 -38.11
CA PRO A 570 26.98 34.18 -39.20
C PRO A 570 26.11 34.78 -40.31
N LEU A 571 25.24 35.75 -39.97
CA LEU A 571 24.42 36.46 -40.95
C LEU A 571 25.26 37.43 -41.78
N ILE A 572 26.24 38.09 -41.16
CA ILE A 572 27.24 38.89 -41.87
C ILE A 572 28.05 38.01 -42.81
N ASP A 573 28.56 36.88 -42.33
CA ASP A 573 29.31 35.92 -43.14
C ASP A 573 28.50 35.43 -44.35
N TYR A 574 27.22 35.15 -44.15
CA TYR A 574 26.32 34.80 -45.24
C TYR A 574 26.22 35.92 -46.28
N PHE A 575 25.97 37.16 -45.86
CA PHE A 575 25.86 38.28 -46.79
C PHE A 575 27.17 38.59 -47.52
N ILE A 576 28.33 38.39 -46.89
CA ILE A 576 29.65 38.57 -47.50
C ILE A 576 29.94 37.50 -48.55
N GLN A 577 29.45 36.27 -48.35
CA GLN A 577 29.61 35.17 -49.31
C GLN A 577 28.71 35.30 -50.55
N LEU A 578 27.75 36.22 -50.56
CA LEU A 578 26.90 36.48 -51.72
C LEU A 578 27.64 37.40 -52.70
N ASN A 579 27.82 36.91 -53.94
CA ASN A 579 28.47 37.68 -55.01
C ASN A 579 27.69 38.95 -55.41
N GLU A 580 26.36 38.93 -55.30
CA GLU A 580 25.49 40.09 -55.54
C GLU A 580 24.35 40.11 -54.50
N LEU A 581 24.16 41.25 -53.85
CA LEU A 581 23.08 41.48 -52.89
C LEU A 581 21.93 42.22 -53.56
N ASN A 582 20.70 41.73 -53.37
CA ASN A 582 19.52 42.46 -53.82
C ASN A 582 19.23 43.67 -52.91
N LYS A 583 18.35 44.58 -53.36
CA LYS A 583 18.02 45.81 -52.62
C LYS A 583 17.52 45.53 -51.20
N GLU A 584 16.78 44.46 -50.98
CA GLU A 584 16.24 44.11 -49.66
C GLU A 584 17.34 43.57 -48.72
N GLN A 585 18.23 42.74 -49.24
CA GLN A 585 19.40 42.21 -48.51
C GLN A 585 20.40 43.31 -48.15
N LEU A 586 20.59 44.30 -49.03
CA LEU A 586 21.38 45.49 -48.70
C LEU A 586 20.78 46.27 -47.53
N ILE A 587 19.46 46.48 -47.54
CA ILE A 587 18.76 47.19 -46.44
C ILE A 587 18.91 46.43 -45.12
N ASP A 588 18.80 45.10 -45.16
CA ASP A 588 18.93 44.26 -43.98
C ASP A 588 20.36 44.19 -43.44
N LEU A 589 21.36 44.16 -44.33
CA LEU A 589 22.77 44.28 -43.96
C LEU A 589 23.07 45.62 -43.27
N TRP A 590 22.50 46.72 -43.77
CA TRP A 590 22.67 48.05 -43.15
C TRP A 590 22.05 48.13 -41.76
N LYS A 591 20.83 47.60 -41.57
CA LYS A 591 20.20 47.52 -40.23
C LYS A 591 21.05 46.71 -39.25
N LEU A 592 21.65 45.63 -39.74
CA LEU A 592 22.49 44.77 -38.93
C LEU A 592 23.77 45.50 -38.49
N PHE A 593 24.40 46.27 -39.39
CA PHE A 593 25.55 47.10 -39.04
C PHE A 593 25.22 48.22 -38.06
N GLU A 594 24.11 48.92 -38.26
CA GLU A 594 23.64 49.94 -37.31
C GLU A 594 23.53 49.38 -35.89
N ILE A 595 23.01 48.16 -35.76
CA ILE A 595 22.75 47.54 -34.46
C ILE A 595 24.01 46.98 -33.84
N ILE A 596 24.91 46.36 -34.61
CA ILE A 596 26.22 45.94 -34.10
C ILE A 596 27.02 47.15 -33.61
N ILE A 597 26.97 48.26 -34.33
CA ILE A 597 27.62 49.50 -33.93
C ILE A 597 27.00 50.06 -32.64
N GLN A 598 25.67 50.12 -32.54
CA GLN A 598 24.99 50.53 -31.31
C GLN A 598 25.32 49.61 -30.13
N MET A 599 25.39 48.29 -30.34
CA MET A 599 25.79 47.31 -29.32
C MET A 599 27.26 47.45 -28.89
N ALA A 600 28.14 47.85 -29.82
CA ALA A 600 29.56 48.13 -29.55
C ALA A 600 29.76 49.42 -28.75
N PHE A 601 28.96 50.47 -29.00
CA PHE A 601 29.04 51.73 -28.27
C PHE A 601 28.52 51.62 -26.83
N ASN A 602 27.59 50.72 -26.56
CA ASN A 602 27.04 50.49 -25.23
C ASN A 602 27.93 49.59 -24.34
N ASN A 603 28.99 48.97 -24.87
CA ASN A 603 29.89 48.06 -24.15
C ASN A 603 31.35 48.57 -24.15
N ASN A 604 32.14 48.19 -23.13
CA ASN A 604 33.54 48.62 -22.94
C ASN A 604 34.43 48.55 -24.20
N ASP A 605 35.41 49.46 -24.28
CA ASP A 605 36.27 49.73 -25.46
C ASP A 605 37.03 48.52 -26.05
N GLU A 606 37.26 47.43 -25.29
CA GLU A 606 37.92 46.22 -25.81
C GLU A 606 37.09 45.48 -26.89
N LYS A 607 35.75 45.48 -26.78
CA LYS A 607 34.87 44.84 -27.78
C LYS A 607 34.70 45.67 -29.05
N LYS A 608 34.95 46.99 -28.99
CA LYS A 608 34.96 47.85 -30.19
C LYS A 608 36.07 47.46 -31.16
N LEU A 609 37.26 47.16 -30.63
CA LEU A 609 38.41 46.75 -31.44
C LEU A 609 38.19 45.40 -32.12
N GLU A 610 37.60 44.42 -31.42
CA GLU A 610 37.28 43.11 -31.98
C GLU A 610 36.24 43.19 -33.12
N ILE A 611 35.25 44.07 -32.98
CA ILE A 611 34.24 44.32 -34.03
C ILE A 611 34.88 44.98 -35.24
N ILE A 612 35.70 46.03 -35.02
CA ILE A 612 36.46 46.71 -36.08
C ILE A 612 37.39 45.71 -36.81
N ASP A 613 38.06 44.80 -36.10
CA ASP A 613 38.90 43.76 -36.67
C ASP A 613 38.11 42.70 -37.47
N ILE A 614 36.89 42.37 -37.06
CA ILE A 614 35.98 41.50 -37.83
C ILE A 614 35.60 42.17 -39.16
N PHE A 615 35.34 43.48 -39.15
CA PHE A 615 35.08 44.26 -40.35
C PHE A 615 36.30 44.35 -41.27
N HIS A 616 37.50 44.49 -40.69
CA HIS A 616 38.76 44.55 -41.44
C HIS A 616 39.17 43.20 -42.06
N SER A 617 39.02 42.11 -41.32
CA SER A 617 39.50 40.77 -41.71
C SER A 617 38.65 40.11 -42.80
N ARG A 618 37.39 40.52 -42.96
CA ARG A 618 36.42 39.84 -43.84
C ARG A 618 36.17 40.51 -45.19
N SER A 619 36.94 41.55 -45.54
CA SER A 619 36.92 42.19 -46.87
C SER A 619 35.51 42.46 -47.41
N CYS A 620 34.65 43.15 -46.65
CA CYS A 620 33.26 43.49 -47.02
C CYS A 620 33.12 44.45 -48.24
N ILE A 621 34.17 44.57 -49.05
CA ILE A 621 34.44 45.67 -49.99
C ILE A 621 34.00 45.42 -51.46
N PRO A 622 33.59 44.22 -51.96
CA PRO A 622 33.23 44.13 -53.38
C PRO A 622 31.91 44.82 -53.78
N CYS A 623 30.98 45.05 -52.85
CA CYS A 623 29.60 45.47 -53.21
C CYS A 623 29.37 46.98 -53.20
N TRP A 624 30.40 47.82 -53.02
CA TRP A 624 30.22 49.25 -52.74
C TRP A 624 30.25 50.13 -53.99
N SER A 625 30.28 49.53 -55.19
CA SER A 625 30.17 50.22 -56.47
C SER A 625 28.76 50.10 -57.09
N ILE A 626 27.71 50.43 -56.35
CA ILE A 626 26.39 50.72 -56.93
C ILE A 626 25.84 51.98 -56.29
N ASP A 627 25.98 53.09 -56.99
CA ASP A 627 25.24 54.35 -56.84
C ASP A 627 24.50 54.56 -55.51
N SER A 628 25.27 54.91 -54.47
CA SER A 628 24.92 55.87 -53.42
C SER A 628 23.44 55.89 -52.98
N ILE A 629 23.03 55.01 -52.07
CA ILE A 629 21.76 55.12 -51.35
C ILE A 629 22.02 54.94 -49.85
N SER A 630 21.66 55.93 -49.02
CA SER A 630 21.68 55.83 -47.55
C SER A 630 20.29 56.10 -46.97
N PRO A 631 19.90 55.46 -45.85
CA PRO A 631 18.61 55.67 -45.23
C PRO A 631 18.58 56.99 -44.42
N ASN A 632 17.45 57.68 -44.47
CA ASN A 632 17.01 58.57 -43.38
C ASN A 632 15.63 58.09 -42.93
N SER A 633 15.25 58.35 -41.68
CA SER A 633 14.18 57.69 -40.92
C SER A 633 12.78 57.58 -41.58
N ILE A 634 12.54 58.22 -42.73
CA ILE A 634 11.25 58.20 -43.43
C ILE A 634 11.36 58.02 -44.97
N ASN A 635 12.51 58.19 -45.66
CA ASN A 635 12.64 57.95 -47.12
C ASN A 635 14.11 57.83 -47.60
N TRP A 636 14.33 57.11 -48.72
CA TRP A 636 15.65 56.84 -49.34
C TRP A 636 16.11 57.96 -50.31
N VAL A 637 17.32 58.50 -50.17
CA VAL A 637 17.88 59.56 -51.05
C VAL A 637 19.34 59.27 -51.45
N LYS A 638 19.75 59.72 -52.65
CA LYS A 638 21.12 59.60 -53.19
C LYS A 638 22.14 60.42 -52.37
N VAL A 639 23.33 59.84 -52.12
CA VAL A 639 24.40 60.37 -51.21
C VAL A 639 25.12 61.63 -51.72
N VAL A 640 24.73 62.22 -52.85
CA VAL A 640 25.56 63.28 -53.47
C VAL A 640 25.42 64.66 -52.78
N ASP A 641 24.39 64.95 -51.98
CA ASP A 641 24.14 66.36 -51.62
C ASP A 641 24.03 66.77 -50.14
N LYS A 642 24.04 65.90 -49.11
CA LYS A 642 24.08 66.34 -47.69
C LYS A 642 24.68 65.31 -46.73
N PRO A 643 25.40 65.73 -45.66
CA PRO A 643 25.85 64.80 -44.61
C PRO A 643 24.65 64.32 -43.78
N LEU A 644 24.49 63.00 -43.70
CA LEU A 644 23.40 62.29 -43.02
C LEU A 644 23.97 61.33 -41.96
N ILE A 645 24.27 61.86 -40.77
CA ILE A 645 24.34 61.08 -39.51
C ILE A 645 23.70 61.98 -38.44
N SER A 646 22.53 61.61 -37.95
CA SER A 646 21.87 62.37 -36.89
C SER A 646 22.54 62.09 -35.53
N HIS A 647 23.10 63.17 -34.98
CA HIS A 647 23.36 63.49 -33.57
C HIS A 647 24.32 62.65 -32.71
N ASP A 648 24.75 61.46 -33.13
CA ASP A 648 25.80 60.75 -32.39
C ASP A 648 27.18 60.96 -33.04
N LYS A 649 28.01 61.77 -32.38
CA LYS A 649 29.34 62.15 -32.89
C LYS A 649 30.29 60.95 -32.95
N ASP A 650 30.07 59.94 -32.12
CA ASP A 650 30.97 58.80 -31.99
C ASP A 650 30.68 57.75 -33.08
N ILE A 651 29.41 57.53 -33.42
CA ILE A 651 28.99 56.71 -34.58
C ILE A 651 29.47 57.35 -35.89
N ALA A 652 29.41 58.68 -35.97
CA ALA A 652 29.91 59.42 -37.12
C ALA A 652 31.43 59.30 -37.29
N ALA A 653 32.20 59.28 -36.19
CA ALA A 653 33.64 59.07 -36.23
C ALA A 653 34.01 57.67 -36.73
N LEU A 654 33.30 56.63 -36.29
CA LEU A 654 33.58 55.24 -36.69
C LEU A 654 33.24 54.98 -38.16
N PHE A 655 32.13 55.54 -38.66
CA PHE A 655 31.82 55.50 -40.09
C PHE A 655 32.78 56.35 -40.93
N GLN A 656 33.26 57.48 -40.39
CA GLN A 656 34.31 58.26 -41.04
C GLN A 656 35.64 57.50 -41.09
N ASP A 657 36.03 56.79 -40.03
CA ASP A 657 37.24 55.97 -40.03
C ASP A 657 37.12 54.80 -41.01
N ILE A 658 35.98 54.11 -41.04
CA ILE A 658 35.69 53.07 -42.04
C ILE A 658 35.70 53.65 -43.47
N LEU A 659 35.09 54.81 -43.72
CA LEU A 659 35.08 55.49 -45.02
C LEU A 659 36.43 56.09 -45.43
N PHE A 660 37.26 56.51 -44.46
CA PHE A 660 38.59 57.05 -44.69
C PHE A 660 39.56 55.93 -45.10
N ILE A 661 39.36 54.72 -44.56
CA ILE A 661 40.11 53.52 -44.92
C ILE A 661 39.73 53.01 -46.33
N ILE A 662 38.50 53.27 -46.80
CA ILE A 662 38.03 52.93 -48.17
C ILE A 662 38.63 53.85 -49.24
N LYS A 663 39.24 54.97 -48.86
CA LYS A 663 40.00 55.84 -49.75
C LYS A 663 41.51 55.59 -49.63
N LEU A 664 41.94 54.36 -49.92
CA LEU A 664 43.31 54.09 -50.38
C LEU A 664 43.19 53.21 -51.63
N PRO A 665 44.00 53.50 -52.67
CA PRO A 665 43.67 53.24 -54.08
C PRO A 665 43.44 51.78 -54.47
#